data_AF-A0A3A0D9B3-F1
#
_entry.id   AF-A0A3A0D9B3-F1
#
_cell.length_a   1.000
_cell.length_b   1.000
_cell.length_c   1.000
_cell.angle_alpha   90.00
_cell.angle_beta   90.00
_cell.angle_gamma   90.00
#
_symmetry.space_group_name_H-M   'P 1'
#
loop_
_entity.id
_entity.type
_entity.pdbx_description
1 polymer ?
#
loop_
_entity_poly.entity_id
_entity_poly.type
_entity_poly.pdbx_seq_one_letter_code
_entity_poly.pdbx_strand_id
1 'polypeptide(L)'
;MSNRNGNEHVKANGPRIDAEKIPADLRAVDHWVTWVWVPQPNDKPKKLPKQINGKEAAVNSPGTFTTFDKVLARCNRGGVAGPGYVFQECDPYCGIDLDGCRNPETGEIADWAKEILQTLDSYSEVSPSGTGVKVFVRGKSPMPKGKKKTLPDLPKVCDKEPAVEVYDHKRYFAVTSQRLAELSPNIEPRQEQVDAICKRFWPPRDSPLAKPPARASSGESSVIERARKYLEKVPGAVSGQGGHDATYAAACALVLGFDLTPEQAYPLLVEWNEKCQPSWSEADLHHKLDDANAEPGERGYLRDKPNPKAKPRARRAGNAKSEPETVTPSGGRPTIVVNHEIARMVDEGVAALRQLPNVYQRAGSLSRVVEGGANPPGIDRPEDAPRIIDIGRETLDELLPLAAEWVKLGADDKHVRASVPDKVTKALAARGYWDGIPKITAVVETPIVRSDGSVLQDFGYDAKTGIVFWRQGEFPRVPERPSIDDAITAVDKLLAVVGDFPFASEAHRSAWLASVLTPFSRFSYYGPAPLMLADANTRGVGKGLLQAVTTTIISGRGIACMSLPHDDVEFSKTITSVAIAGLTSVLIDNISGVLGSAAFDAALTATSWTGRVLGQSKMTVSLPLLVTWYGTGNNVAIGADTSRRVLHIRLETPLEKPEERTDFRHRDLLGYVTAHRGELAIACCTILKAYFDAGLPDQGLREWGSYEKWSRLVRGAIVWAGQADPGETRVELAERSDLEANALKGLLAAWEQLDPENEGLTAAHALRLLDDFPDKYTMAREVFIEQFAHGKAKAASTRAIGKRLSSFRRRVIGGRMFDCKPDRNGIQEWLVVTDSAGFAGYCGVSPNPPRARTHAHAHTRTRTRDRSKQTPPNPSNPATPETTGECSHEPHERLTHDKYIRTECRVCGEVLRPDRKAEAVGA
;
A
#
# COMPACT_ATOMS: atom_id res chain seq x y z
N MET A 1 27.87 39.19 42.69
CA MET A 1 28.15 39.17 41.24
C MET A 1 28.26 37.72 40.78
N SER A 2 28.22 37.49 39.46
CA SER A 2 27.97 36.20 38.79
C SER A 2 26.54 35.64 39.00
N ASN A 3 26.00 35.00 37.96
CA ASN A 3 24.56 34.73 37.82
C ASN A 3 24.19 33.26 38.02
N ARG A 4 22.93 33.02 38.42
CA ARG A 4 22.21 31.78 38.12
C ARG A 4 21.32 32.01 36.91
N ASN A 5 21.42 31.17 35.89
CA ASN A 5 20.32 30.75 35.01
C ASN A 5 20.83 29.63 34.08
N GLY A 6 20.02 28.61 33.87
CA GLY A 6 20.41 27.39 33.15
C GLY A 6 19.22 26.46 32.88
N ASN A 7 18.06 27.06 32.57
CA ASN A 7 16.82 26.34 32.29
C ASN A 7 16.72 26.10 30.77
N GLU A 8 17.32 25.02 30.27
CA GLU A 8 17.24 24.70 28.83
C GLU A 8 15.84 24.23 28.46
N HIS A 9 15.04 25.17 27.96
CA HIS A 9 13.75 24.89 27.34
C HIS A 9 13.91 23.95 26.15
N VAL A 10 13.07 22.90 26.08
CA VAL A 10 12.80 22.20 24.82
C VAL A 10 12.34 23.27 23.81
N LYS A 11 13.11 23.43 22.72
CA LYS A 11 13.00 24.58 21.81
C LYS A 11 11.66 24.58 21.06
N ALA A 12 10.66 25.26 21.65
CA ALA A 12 9.32 25.41 21.09
C ALA A 12 9.27 26.26 19.80
N ASN A 13 10.33 27.03 19.55
CA ASN A 13 10.58 27.71 18.28
C ASN A 13 11.75 26.99 17.57
N GLY A 14 11.61 26.75 16.27
CA GLY A 14 12.73 26.34 15.42
C GLY A 14 13.69 27.51 15.13
N PRO A 15 14.59 27.37 14.14
CA PRO A 15 15.48 28.47 13.76
C PRO A 15 14.68 29.70 13.34
N ARG A 16 15.15 30.89 13.75
CA ARG A 16 14.60 32.17 13.26
C ARG A 16 14.85 32.23 11.76
N ILE A 17 13.78 32.23 10.98
CA ILE A 17 13.85 32.21 9.52
C ILE A 17 14.31 33.57 9.01
N ASP A 18 15.36 33.53 8.20
CA ASP A 18 15.88 34.64 7.45
C ASP A 18 15.46 34.48 5.99
N ALA A 19 14.48 35.28 5.56
CA ALA A 19 13.88 35.18 4.23
C ALA A 19 14.84 35.58 3.11
N GLU A 20 15.84 36.41 3.39
CA GLU A 20 16.85 36.84 2.42
C GLU A 20 17.86 35.70 2.15
N LYS A 21 18.05 34.81 3.13
CA LYS A 21 18.84 33.58 2.99
C LYS A 21 18.07 32.41 2.36
N ILE A 22 16.90 32.63 1.77
CA ILE A 22 16.15 31.64 0.97
C ILE A 22 16.04 32.16 -0.48
N PRO A 23 16.43 31.39 -1.51
CA PRO A 23 16.44 31.82 -2.91
C PRO A 23 15.09 32.38 -3.38
N ALA A 24 15.13 33.48 -4.14
CA ALA A 24 13.93 34.14 -4.64
C ALA A 24 13.05 33.19 -5.47
N ASP A 25 13.67 32.45 -6.40
CA ASP A 25 13.04 31.41 -7.22
C ASP A 25 12.23 30.39 -6.39
N LEU A 26 12.76 29.95 -5.25
CA LEU A 26 12.06 28.99 -4.38
C LEU A 26 10.89 29.64 -3.61
N ARG A 27 11.05 30.91 -3.20
CA ARG A 27 10.00 31.68 -2.52
C ARG A 27 8.85 32.05 -3.47
N ALA A 28 9.10 32.12 -4.77
CA ALA A 28 8.12 32.47 -5.80
C ALA A 28 7.13 31.33 -6.15
N VAL A 29 7.38 30.10 -5.70
CA VAL A 29 6.49 28.94 -5.97
C VAL A 29 5.58 28.66 -4.77
N ASP A 30 4.28 28.53 -4.99
CA ASP A 30 3.22 28.41 -3.97
C ASP A 30 3.12 27.02 -3.28
N HIS A 31 4.22 26.27 -3.23
CA HIS A 31 4.29 24.92 -2.63
C HIS A 31 4.79 24.91 -1.18
N TRP A 32 4.58 25.99 -0.43
CA TRP A 32 5.02 26.10 0.96
C TRP A 32 3.97 25.61 1.96
N VAL A 33 4.46 24.99 3.02
CA VAL A 33 3.72 24.53 4.21
C VAL A 33 4.43 25.00 5.48
N THR A 34 3.75 24.97 6.62
CA THR A 34 4.45 24.96 7.91
C THR A 34 4.75 23.52 8.31
N TRP A 35 5.57 23.29 9.33
CA TRP A 35 5.69 21.98 9.98
C TRP A 35 5.81 22.09 11.50
N VAL A 36 5.53 21.00 12.20
CA VAL A 36 5.64 20.86 13.65
C VAL A 36 6.46 19.62 14.02
N TRP A 37 7.08 19.64 15.19
CA TRP A 37 7.60 18.44 15.83
C TRP A 37 6.46 17.69 16.52
N VAL A 38 6.25 16.42 16.15
CA VAL A 38 5.29 15.52 16.81
C VAL A 38 6.10 14.45 17.55
N PRO A 39 6.03 14.40 18.90
CA PRO A 39 6.67 13.33 19.68
C PRO A 39 6.22 11.94 19.21
N GLN A 40 7.14 10.99 19.16
CA GLN A 40 6.86 9.59 18.86
C GLN A 40 7.24 8.73 20.07
N PRO A 41 6.38 7.79 20.52
CA PRO A 41 6.76 6.86 21.57
C PRO A 41 7.95 5.98 21.14
N ASN A 42 9.10 6.16 21.81
CA ASN A 42 10.36 5.44 21.56
C ASN A 42 11.03 5.67 20.19
N ASP A 43 10.69 6.73 19.46
CA ASP A 43 11.37 7.13 18.20
C ASP A 43 11.67 8.66 18.18
N LYS A 44 12.55 9.09 17.29
CA LYS A 44 12.93 10.51 17.12
C LYS A 44 11.69 11.31 16.67
N PRO A 45 11.41 12.51 17.25
CA PRO A 45 10.21 13.28 16.93
C PRO A 45 10.00 13.51 15.43
N LYS A 46 8.80 13.19 14.95
CA LYS A 46 8.46 13.26 13.53
C LYS A 46 8.20 14.71 13.13
N LYS A 47 8.82 15.16 12.05
CA LYS A 47 8.50 16.44 11.40
C LYS A 47 7.24 16.22 10.57
N LEU A 48 6.14 16.93 10.89
CA LEU A 48 4.84 16.74 10.26
C LEU A 48 4.39 18.06 9.59
N PRO A 49 4.08 18.06 8.28
CA PRO A 49 3.67 19.26 7.57
C PRO A 49 2.23 19.65 7.92
N LYS A 50 2.01 20.95 8.15
CA LYS A 50 0.72 21.54 8.51
C LYS A 50 0.43 22.75 7.62
N GLN A 51 -0.83 22.88 7.23
CA GLN A 51 -1.39 24.08 6.60
C GLN A 51 -1.30 25.26 7.59
N ILE A 52 -1.35 26.50 7.08
CA ILE A 52 -1.33 27.71 7.93
C ILE A 52 -2.49 27.77 8.95
N ASN A 53 -3.58 27.05 8.69
CA ASN A 53 -4.75 26.91 9.57
C ASN A 53 -4.61 25.80 10.65
N GLY A 54 -3.48 25.08 10.71
CA GLY A 54 -3.20 24.01 11.67
C GLY A 54 -3.66 22.60 11.26
N LYS A 55 -4.44 22.44 10.19
CA LYS A 55 -4.74 21.13 9.59
C LYS A 55 -3.50 20.53 8.93
N GLU A 56 -3.53 19.25 8.59
CA GLU A 56 -2.42 18.57 7.92
C GLU A 56 -2.33 18.97 6.45
N ALA A 57 -1.11 19.15 5.96
CA ALA A 57 -0.84 19.36 4.55
C ALA A 57 -0.42 18.04 3.92
N ALA A 58 -1.11 17.63 2.84
CA ALA A 58 -0.89 16.36 2.19
C ALA A 58 -0.04 16.58 0.93
N VAL A 59 1.15 15.96 0.87
CA VAL A 59 2.19 16.25 -0.14
C VAL A 59 1.82 15.91 -1.59
N ASN A 60 0.63 15.34 -1.80
CA ASN A 60 0.00 15.04 -3.09
C ASN A 60 -1.27 15.88 -3.37
N SER A 61 -1.56 16.88 -2.53
CA SER A 61 -2.79 17.69 -2.58
C SER A 61 -2.43 19.18 -2.70
N PRO A 62 -2.30 19.73 -3.93
CA PRO A 62 -1.90 21.13 -4.16
C PRO A 62 -2.70 22.17 -3.37
N GLY A 63 -4.01 21.95 -3.21
CA GLY A 63 -4.90 22.80 -2.38
C GLY A 63 -4.60 22.79 -0.87
N THR A 64 -3.51 22.16 -0.41
CA THR A 64 -3.03 22.21 0.98
C THR A 64 -1.71 22.97 1.16
N PHE A 65 -1.16 23.53 0.08
CA PHE A 65 0.05 24.38 0.10
C PHE A 65 -0.34 25.86 -0.08
N THR A 66 0.62 26.78 0.08
CA THR A 66 0.37 28.21 -0.12
C THR A 66 1.67 29.01 -0.34
N THR A 67 1.55 30.34 -0.52
CA THR A 67 2.67 31.26 -0.76
C THR A 67 3.69 31.24 0.40
N PHE A 68 4.97 31.48 0.09
CA PHE A 68 6.02 31.60 1.10
C PHE A 68 5.67 32.63 2.19
N ASP A 69 5.19 33.81 1.80
CA ASP A 69 4.90 34.90 2.75
C ASP A 69 3.79 34.54 3.75
N LYS A 70 2.77 33.78 3.33
CA LYS A 70 1.71 33.29 4.22
C LYS A 70 2.26 32.29 5.25
N VAL A 71 3.22 31.45 4.84
CA VAL A 71 3.93 30.52 5.73
C VAL A 71 4.88 31.27 6.67
N LEU A 72 5.67 32.22 6.17
CA LEU A 72 6.56 33.06 6.99
C LEU A 72 5.76 33.87 8.02
N ALA A 73 4.66 34.51 7.61
CA ALA A 73 3.75 35.21 8.51
C ALA A 73 3.02 34.26 9.47
N ARG A 74 2.95 32.95 9.21
CA ARG A 74 2.47 31.95 10.17
C ARG A 74 3.56 31.52 11.14
N CYS A 75 4.81 31.37 10.69
CA CYS A 75 5.97 31.06 11.52
C CYS A 75 6.28 32.19 12.51
N ASN A 76 6.26 33.44 12.04
CA ASN A 76 6.50 34.63 12.88
C ASN A 76 5.44 34.84 13.99
N ARG A 77 4.29 34.15 13.90
CA ARG A 77 3.25 34.12 14.95
C ARG A 77 3.43 32.98 15.97
N GLY A 78 4.48 32.16 15.85
CA GLY A 78 4.81 31.09 16.80
C GLY A 78 3.87 29.87 16.73
N GLY A 79 4.18 28.84 17.52
CA GLY A 79 3.37 27.61 17.57
C GLY A 79 3.48 26.71 16.32
N VAL A 80 4.48 26.95 15.46
CA VAL A 80 4.94 26.02 14.42
C VAL A 80 6.48 25.99 14.45
N ALA A 81 7.08 24.86 14.05
CA ALA A 81 8.53 24.67 14.13
C ALA A 81 9.29 25.33 12.96
N GLY A 82 8.64 25.56 11.82
CA GLY A 82 9.24 26.29 10.70
C GLY A 82 8.47 26.15 9.38
N PRO A 83 9.03 26.70 8.28
CA PRO A 83 8.56 26.52 6.92
C PRO A 83 9.03 25.18 6.35
N GLY A 84 8.32 24.68 5.36
CA GLY A 84 8.75 23.56 4.54
C GLY A 84 8.29 23.74 3.09
N TYR A 85 9.07 23.22 2.17
CA TYR A 85 8.80 23.24 0.74
C TYR A 85 8.36 21.84 0.29
N VAL A 86 7.28 21.73 -0.50
CA VAL A 86 6.76 20.46 -1.02
C VAL A 86 7.09 20.34 -2.49
N PHE A 87 7.90 19.35 -2.87
CA PHE A 87 8.21 19.11 -4.28
C PHE A 87 7.00 18.52 -5.02
N GLN A 88 6.65 19.09 -6.16
CA GLN A 88 5.60 18.64 -7.09
C GLN A 88 6.18 18.28 -8.46
N GLU A 89 5.44 17.50 -9.24
CA GLU A 89 5.89 17.06 -10.58
C GLU A 89 6.15 18.23 -11.53
N CYS A 90 5.43 19.34 -11.37
CA CYS A 90 5.61 20.59 -12.11
C CYS A 90 6.79 21.46 -11.65
N ASP A 91 7.42 21.20 -10.50
CA ASP A 91 8.53 22.02 -10.02
C ASP A 91 9.81 21.79 -10.83
N PRO A 92 10.60 22.82 -11.16
CA PRO A 92 11.89 22.65 -11.82
C PRO A 92 13.01 22.17 -10.86
N TYR A 93 12.66 21.70 -9.66
CA TYR A 93 13.60 21.46 -8.56
C TYR A 93 13.70 20.00 -8.11
N CYS A 94 14.92 19.62 -7.73
CA CYS A 94 15.23 18.38 -7.02
C CYS A 94 15.90 18.71 -5.68
N GLY A 95 15.49 18.00 -4.62
CA GLY A 95 16.05 18.07 -3.28
C GLY A 95 16.89 16.84 -2.93
N ILE A 96 18.09 17.06 -2.41
CA ILE A 96 19.01 16.03 -1.91
C ILE A 96 19.12 16.19 -0.39
N ASP A 97 18.89 15.11 0.37
CA ASP A 97 18.99 15.07 1.83
C ASP A 97 20.23 14.27 2.23
N LEU A 98 21.24 14.94 2.81
CA LEU A 98 22.47 14.33 3.32
C LEU A 98 22.32 14.11 4.82
N ASP A 99 21.96 12.88 5.17
CA ASP A 99 21.62 12.45 6.52
C ASP A 99 22.88 12.00 7.27
N GLY A 100 23.01 12.39 8.55
CA GLY A 100 24.12 11.96 9.43
C GLY A 100 25.49 12.56 9.09
N CYS A 101 25.54 13.53 8.15
CA CYS A 101 26.77 14.01 7.54
C CYS A 101 27.45 15.19 8.26
N ARG A 102 26.86 15.72 9.34
CA ARG A 102 27.37 16.92 10.03
C ARG A 102 27.42 16.72 11.54
N ASN A 103 28.52 17.11 12.18
CA ASN A 103 28.60 17.22 13.63
C ASN A 103 27.76 18.44 14.09
N PRO A 104 26.76 18.28 14.98
CA PRO A 104 25.89 19.38 15.37
C PRO A 104 26.58 20.43 16.25
N GLU A 105 27.66 20.08 16.96
CA GLU A 105 28.38 20.92 17.91
C GLU A 105 29.53 21.70 17.24
N THR A 106 30.44 21.00 16.55
CA THR A 106 31.59 21.63 15.86
C THR A 106 31.18 22.25 14.53
N GLY A 107 30.09 21.77 13.93
CA GLY A 107 29.61 22.15 12.61
C GLY A 107 30.33 21.48 11.44
N GLU A 108 31.34 20.65 11.72
CA GLU A 108 32.13 19.91 10.74
C GLU A 108 31.25 18.97 9.88
N ILE A 109 31.56 18.90 8.59
CA ILE A 109 30.87 18.04 7.61
C ILE A 109 31.81 16.88 7.23
N ALA A 110 31.28 15.66 7.17
CA ALA A 110 32.03 14.47 6.76
C ALA A 110 32.44 14.54 5.28
N ASP A 111 33.63 14.05 4.94
CA ASP A 111 34.25 14.28 3.62
C ASP A 111 33.45 13.70 2.45
N TRP A 112 32.77 12.56 2.65
CA TRP A 112 31.86 11.97 1.66
C TRP A 112 30.69 12.90 1.29
N ALA A 113 30.29 13.78 2.21
CA ALA A 113 29.25 14.78 1.98
C ALA A 113 29.84 16.10 1.48
N LYS A 114 31.07 16.48 1.88
CA LYS A 114 31.81 17.59 1.23
C LYS A 114 31.94 17.35 -0.27
N GLU A 115 32.30 16.13 -0.67
CA GLU A 115 32.42 15.72 -2.08
C GLU A 115 31.09 15.93 -2.85
N ILE A 116 29.97 15.48 -2.28
CA ILE A 116 28.64 15.66 -2.89
C ILE A 116 28.23 17.14 -2.94
N LEU A 117 28.50 17.89 -1.87
CA LEU A 117 28.18 19.32 -1.78
C LEU A 117 28.98 20.16 -2.77
N GLN A 118 30.28 19.86 -2.93
CA GLN A 118 31.15 20.49 -3.93
C GLN A 118 30.77 20.08 -5.37
N THR A 119 30.34 18.84 -5.57
CA THR A 119 29.82 18.37 -6.87
C THR A 119 28.53 19.08 -7.25
N LEU A 120 27.63 19.32 -6.28
CA LEU A 120 26.35 19.98 -6.53
C LEU A 120 26.42 21.51 -6.53
N ASP A 121 27.40 22.12 -5.84
CA ASP A 121 27.55 23.56 -5.58
C ASP A 121 26.32 24.41 -5.91
N SER A 122 25.36 24.39 -4.98
CA SER A 122 24.02 24.98 -5.11
C SER A 122 23.44 25.18 -3.72
N TYR A 123 22.32 25.90 -3.60
CA TYR A 123 21.70 26.29 -2.35
C TYR A 123 21.60 25.12 -1.35
N SER A 124 22.41 25.22 -0.31
CA SER A 124 22.60 24.18 0.69
C SER A 124 22.41 24.76 2.09
N GLU A 125 21.58 24.12 2.92
CA GLU A 125 21.30 24.55 4.30
C GLU A 125 21.41 23.41 5.33
N VAL A 126 21.75 23.77 6.56
CA VAL A 126 21.76 22.83 7.69
C VAL A 126 20.33 22.41 8.03
N SER A 127 20.06 21.10 8.05
CA SER A 127 18.74 20.54 8.34
C SER A 127 18.28 20.86 9.78
N PRO A 128 16.96 20.79 10.08
CA PRO A 128 16.44 21.15 11.41
C PRO A 128 16.93 20.32 12.61
N SER A 129 17.76 19.30 12.41
CA SER A 129 18.40 18.51 13.48
C SER A 129 19.89 18.82 13.68
N GLY A 130 20.49 19.74 12.90
CA GLY A 130 21.92 20.08 12.96
C GLY A 130 22.88 19.01 12.41
N THR A 131 22.40 17.76 12.30
CA THR A 131 23.16 16.53 11.98
C THR A 131 23.24 16.16 10.50
N GLY A 132 22.74 17.01 9.59
CA GLY A 132 22.67 16.74 8.17
C GLY A 132 22.39 18.00 7.36
N VAL A 133 22.56 17.94 6.04
CA VAL A 133 22.51 19.07 5.11
C VAL A 133 21.49 18.80 4.00
N LYS A 134 20.75 19.83 3.59
CA LYS A 134 19.79 19.78 2.49
C LYS A 134 20.30 20.61 1.33
N VAL A 135 20.32 20.04 0.13
CA VAL A 135 20.66 20.74 -1.11
C VAL A 135 19.41 20.85 -1.98
N PHE A 136 19.21 22.02 -2.58
CA PHE A 136 18.20 22.25 -3.61
C PHE A 136 18.91 22.59 -4.93
N VAL A 137 18.50 21.94 -6.02
CA VAL A 137 19.05 22.19 -7.37
C VAL A 137 17.93 22.31 -8.40
N ARG A 138 18.22 22.95 -9.54
CA ARG A 138 17.35 22.95 -10.71
C ARG A 138 17.67 21.71 -11.56
N GLY A 139 16.66 20.87 -11.75
CA GLY A 139 16.78 19.53 -12.34
C GLY A 139 15.73 18.55 -11.78
N LYS A 140 15.68 17.35 -12.34
CA LYS A 140 14.78 16.25 -11.98
C LYS A 140 15.57 14.99 -11.61
N SER A 141 14.94 14.09 -10.87
CA SER A 141 15.54 12.79 -10.55
C SER A 141 15.31 11.82 -11.73
N PRO A 142 16.33 11.06 -12.18
CA PRO A 142 16.17 10.05 -13.22
C PRO A 142 15.45 8.77 -12.71
N MET A 143 14.70 8.87 -11.61
CA MET A 143 14.12 7.76 -10.88
C MET A 143 12.61 7.97 -10.73
N PRO A 144 11.75 6.96 -11.02
CA PRO A 144 10.28 7.13 -11.04
C PRO A 144 9.65 7.41 -9.67
N LYS A 145 10.44 7.32 -8.60
CA LYS A 145 10.12 7.81 -7.25
C LYS A 145 11.43 8.09 -6.52
N GLY A 146 11.41 9.09 -5.63
CA GLY A 146 12.56 9.41 -4.78
C GLY A 146 12.96 8.24 -3.88
N LYS A 147 14.25 8.17 -3.54
CA LYS A 147 14.87 7.03 -2.83
C LYS A 147 15.72 7.49 -1.65
N LYS A 148 15.93 6.59 -0.67
CA LYS A 148 16.97 6.67 0.36
C LYS A 148 18.01 5.55 0.14
N LYS A 149 19.27 5.85 0.41
CA LYS A 149 20.38 4.89 0.51
C LYS A 149 21.10 5.14 1.82
N THR A 150 20.99 4.21 2.76
CA THR A 150 21.82 4.20 3.98
C THR A 150 23.24 3.74 3.62
N LEU A 151 24.23 4.31 4.29
CA LEU A 151 25.67 4.12 4.06
C LEU A 151 26.36 3.79 5.40
N PRO A 152 26.04 2.62 6.01
CA PRO A 152 26.48 2.29 7.38
C PRO A 152 28.00 2.11 7.51
N ASP A 153 28.68 1.83 6.39
CA ASP A 153 30.12 1.61 6.28
C ASP A 153 30.93 2.92 6.29
N LEU A 154 30.26 4.09 6.27
CA LEU A 154 30.93 5.39 6.33
C LEU A 154 31.12 5.89 7.77
N PRO A 155 32.23 6.60 8.08
CA PRO A 155 32.47 7.17 9.40
C PRO A 155 31.33 8.06 9.90
N LYS A 156 30.91 7.85 11.15
CA LYS A 156 29.83 8.61 11.79
C LYS A 156 30.38 9.85 12.49
N VAL A 157 29.86 11.01 12.12
CA VAL A 157 30.18 12.31 12.77
C VAL A 157 29.11 12.76 13.77
N CYS A 158 28.07 11.94 13.99
CA CYS A 158 26.99 12.18 14.96
C CYS A 158 26.17 10.89 15.24
N ASP A 159 25.21 10.96 16.17
CA ASP A 159 24.26 9.86 16.51
C ASP A 159 23.18 9.59 15.45
N LYS A 160 23.56 9.62 14.17
CA LYS A 160 22.69 9.32 13.03
C LYS A 160 23.45 8.60 11.94
N GLU A 161 22.85 7.53 11.43
CA GLU A 161 23.38 6.75 10.31
C GLU A 161 23.57 7.64 9.06
N PRO A 162 24.75 7.60 8.42
CA PRO A 162 24.97 8.27 7.14
C PRO A 162 23.98 7.77 6.08
N ALA A 163 23.35 8.68 5.35
CA ALA A 163 22.48 8.33 4.23
C ALA A 163 22.34 9.46 3.21
N VAL A 164 21.99 9.10 1.97
CA VAL A 164 21.58 10.03 0.91
C VAL A 164 20.12 9.78 0.56
N GLU A 165 19.29 10.82 0.53
CA GLU A 165 17.97 10.79 -0.09
C GLU A 165 17.88 11.75 -1.29
N VAL A 166 17.10 11.41 -2.32
CA VAL A 166 16.85 12.26 -3.50
C VAL A 166 15.36 12.27 -3.82
N TYR A 167 14.77 13.47 -4.00
CA TYR A 167 13.36 13.65 -4.37
C TYR A 167 13.14 14.90 -5.23
N ASP A 168 12.30 14.80 -6.25
CA ASP A 168 11.85 15.89 -7.12
C ASP A 168 10.32 16.03 -7.18
N HIS A 169 9.59 15.17 -6.46
CA HIS A 169 8.13 15.24 -6.28
C HIS A 169 7.64 14.39 -5.09
N LYS A 170 6.39 14.59 -4.65
CA LYS A 170 5.66 13.80 -3.61
C LYS A 170 6.35 13.72 -2.23
N ARG A 171 7.27 14.65 -1.93
CA ARG A 171 8.00 14.75 -0.65
C ARG A 171 8.04 16.22 -0.22
N TYR A 172 8.23 16.49 1.08
CA TYR A 172 8.54 17.83 1.56
C TYR A 172 9.87 17.88 2.30
N PHE A 173 10.59 18.99 2.17
CA PHE A 173 11.75 19.33 2.99
C PHE A 173 11.35 20.41 4.00
N ALA A 174 11.68 20.20 5.27
CA ALA A 174 11.64 21.25 6.29
C ALA A 174 12.85 22.18 6.10
N VAL A 175 12.58 23.47 5.92
CA VAL A 175 13.55 24.53 5.54
C VAL A 175 13.97 25.32 6.79
N THR A 176 15.23 25.77 6.86
CA THR A 176 15.82 26.42 8.05
C THR A 176 16.42 27.81 7.80
N SER A 177 16.73 28.17 6.55
CA SER A 177 17.55 29.34 6.16
C SER A 177 18.99 29.33 6.70
N GLN A 178 19.47 28.21 7.29
CA GLN A 178 20.85 28.06 7.76
C GLN A 178 21.79 27.69 6.61
N ARG A 179 21.91 28.60 5.63
CA ARG A 179 22.75 28.45 4.43
C ARG A 179 24.21 28.15 4.81
N LEU A 180 24.81 27.14 4.17
CA LEU A 180 26.26 26.93 4.20
C LEU A 180 26.94 28.02 3.38
N ALA A 181 27.86 28.77 4.00
CA ALA A 181 28.40 29.99 3.40
C ALA A 181 29.28 29.74 2.16
N GLU A 182 29.97 28.60 2.13
CA GLU A 182 31.01 28.18 1.18
C GLU A 182 30.50 27.66 -0.17
N LEU A 183 29.18 27.52 -0.33
CA LEU A 183 28.52 27.00 -1.54
C LEU A 183 27.65 28.10 -2.17
N SER A 184 27.19 27.92 -3.42
CA SER A 184 26.35 28.91 -4.11
C SER A 184 25.11 29.31 -3.29
N PRO A 185 24.75 30.61 -3.26
CA PRO A 185 23.52 31.07 -2.63
C PRO A 185 22.26 30.80 -3.47
N ASN A 186 22.39 30.38 -4.72
CA ASN A 186 21.28 30.21 -5.67
C ASN A 186 20.91 28.74 -5.90
N ILE A 187 19.77 28.48 -6.54
CA ILE A 187 19.40 27.14 -6.99
C ILE A 187 19.92 26.92 -8.41
N GLU A 188 21.08 26.28 -8.50
CA GLU A 188 21.85 26.12 -9.73
C GLU A 188 21.32 24.97 -10.60
N PRO A 189 21.46 25.04 -11.94
CA PRO A 189 21.21 23.90 -12.83
C PRO A 189 22.27 22.82 -12.63
N ARG A 190 21.83 21.60 -12.25
CA ARG A 190 22.71 20.49 -11.86
C ARG A 190 22.22 19.10 -12.31
N GLN A 191 21.57 19.02 -13.46
CA GLN A 191 20.97 17.76 -13.95
C GLN A 191 22.00 16.63 -14.05
N GLU A 192 23.12 16.86 -14.73
CA GLU A 192 24.19 15.86 -14.91
C GLU A 192 24.77 15.38 -13.57
N GLN A 193 24.87 16.28 -12.59
CA GLN A 193 25.39 15.99 -11.26
C GLN A 193 24.39 15.19 -10.43
N VAL A 194 23.09 15.50 -10.53
CA VAL A 194 22.00 14.66 -9.98
C VAL A 194 22.01 13.28 -10.60
N ASP A 195 22.18 13.17 -11.92
CA ASP A 195 22.23 11.89 -12.63
C ASP A 195 23.47 11.08 -12.25
N ALA A 196 24.64 11.72 -12.11
CA ALA A 196 25.87 11.09 -11.62
C ALA A 196 25.73 10.58 -10.17
N ILE A 197 25.14 11.37 -9.27
CA ILE A 197 24.84 10.97 -7.89
C ILE A 197 23.83 9.81 -7.86
N CYS A 198 22.78 9.87 -8.68
CA CYS A 198 21.80 8.79 -8.76
C CYS A 198 22.43 7.49 -9.29
N LYS A 199 23.28 7.58 -10.32
CA LYS A 199 24.05 6.45 -10.85
C LYS A 199 25.07 5.88 -9.85
N ARG A 200 25.66 6.72 -8.98
CA ARG A 200 26.60 6.29 -7.93
C ARG A 200 25.91 5.51 -6.80
N PHE A 201 24.75 5.98 -6.33
CA PHE A 201 24.08 5.37 -5.16
C PHE A 201 22.99 4.35 -5.52
N TRP A 202 22.42 4.43 -6.72
CA TRP A 202 21.46 3.47 -7.28
C TRP A 202 21.75 3.22 -8.78
N PRO A 203 22.89 2.58 -9.13
CA PRO A 203 23.20 2.26 -10.51
C PRO A 203 22.05 1.46 -11.16
N PRO A 204 21.79 1.65 -12.47
CA PRO A 204 20.85 0.81 -13.20
C PRO A 204 21.30 -0.66 -13.09
N ARG A 205 20.35 -1.58 -12.93
CA ARG A 205 20.65 -3.01 -13.00
C ARG A 205 20.92 -3.37 -14.46
N ASP A 206 22.04 -4.04 -14.72
CA ASP A 206 22.33 -4.60 -16.03
C ASP A 206 21.21 -5.57 -16.45
N SER A 207 20.57 -5.27 -17.57
CA SER A 207 19.59 -6.14 -18.22
C SER A 207 20.17 -6.54 -19.58
N PRO A 208 20.31 -7.84 -19.89
CA PRO A 208 20.91 -8.26 -21.15
C PRO A 208 20.14 -7.78 -22.39
N LEU A 209 20.89 -7.32 -23.39
CA LEU A 209 20.45 -7.10 -24.79
C LEU A 209 19.46 -5.94 -25.03
N ALA A 210 19.98 -4.72 -25.05
CA ALA A 210 19.42 -3.67 -25.92
C ALA A 210 19.65 -4.05 -27.41
N LYS A 211 18.65 -3.82 -28.28
CA LYS A 211 18.78 -4.05 -29.74
C LYS A 211 19.42 -2.84 -30.44
N PRO A 212 20.23 -3.03 -31.50
CA PRO A 212 20.84 -1.94 -32.25
C PRO A 212 19.83 -1.17 -33.11
N PRO A 213 20.10 0.11 -33.46
CA PRO A 213 19.18 0.96 -34.21
C PRO A 213 19.10 0.61 -35.70
N ALA A 214 17.91 0.73 -36.29
CA ALA A 214 17.69 0.60 -37.72
C ALA A 214 18.00 1.93 -38.46
N ARG A 215 18.52 1.84 -39.69
CA ARG A 215 18.86 3.01 -40.53
C ARG A 215 17.68 3.53 -41.35
N ALA A 216 17.71 4.81 -41.71
CA ALA A 216 16.61 5.54 -42.34
C ALA A 216 16.67 5.58 -43.88
N SER A 217 15.53 5.84 -44.53
CA SER A 217 15.33 6.93 -45.52
C SER A 217 13.94 6.88 -46.18
N SER A 218 13.20 8.01 -46.18
CA SER A 218 12.09 8.37 -47.12
C SER A 218 11.18 9.52 -46.62
N GLY A 219 11.33 10.01 -45.38
CA GLY A 219 10.28 10.81 -44.72
C GLY A 219 10.29 12.35 -44.90
N GLU A 220 11.46 12.97 -45.10
CA GLU A 220 11.68 14.42 -44.85
C GLU A 220 10.75 15.36 -45.63
N SER A 221 10.51 15.08 -46.92
CA SER A 221 9.63 15.88 -47.78
C SER A 221 8.21 16.05 -47.22
N SER A 222 7.75 15.13 -46.37
CA SER A 222 6.42 15.20 -45.74
C SER A 222 6.36 16.07 -44.47
N VAL A 223 7.50 16.35 -43.83
CA VAL A 223 7.57 17.03 -42.53
C VAL A 223 7.57 18.56 -42.72
N ILE A 224 8.42 19.08 -43.60
CA ILE A 224 8.49 20.51 -43.95
C ILE A 224 7.10 21.03 -44.41
N GLU A 225 6.41 20.24 -45.24
CA GLU A 225 5.08 20.56 -45.78
C GLU A 225 3.92 20.46 -44.75
N ARG A 226 4.18 19.85 -43.58
CA ARG A 226 3.31 19.91 -42.38
C ARG A 226 3.64 21.10 -41.50
N ALA A 227 4.92 21.40 -41.31
CA ALA A 227 5.40 22.54 -40.54
C ALA A 227 4.92 23.88 -41.14
N ARG A 228 5.01 24.04 -42.47
CA ARG A 228 4.40 25.16 -43.21
C ARG A 228 2.91 25.34 -42.86
N LYS A 229 2.12 24.26 -42.95
CA LYS A 229 0.67 24.29 -42.62
C LYS A 229 0.37 24.41 -41.14
N TYR A 230 1.35 24.31 -40.26
CA TYR A 230 1.20 24.67 -38.87
C TYR A 230 1.30 26.19 -38.73
N LEU A 231 2.39 26.81 -39.23
CA LEU A 231 2.59 28.26 -39.22
C LEU A 231 1.57 29.05 -40.04
N GLU A 232 0.97 28.47 -41.09
CA GLU A 232 -0.20 29.05 -41.78
C GLU A 232 -1.28 29.55 -40.81
N LYS A 233 -1.48 28.83 -39.70
CA LYS A 233 -2.53 29.05 -38.68
C LYS A 233 -2.06 29.81 -37.44
N VAL A 234 -0.74 30.03 -37.29
CA VAL A 234 -0.18 30.81 -36.19
C VAL A 234 -0.34 32.29 -36.56
N PRO A 235 -1.01 33.12 -35.73
CA PRO A 235 -1.15 34.54 -36.00
C PRO A 235 0.23 35.22 -36.00
N GLY A 236 0.42 36.22 -36.86
CA GLY A 236 1.69 36.97 -36.92
C GLY A 236 1.96 37.74 -35.63
N ALA A 237 3.23 37.85 -35.28
CA ALA A 237 3.69 38.60 -34.10
C ALA A 237 3.57 40.11 -34.29
N VAL A 238 3.13 40.83 -33.24
CA VAL A 238 3.10 42.30 -33.22
C VAL A 238 4.11 42.82 -32.20
N SER A 239 5.04 43.66 -32.63
CA SER A 239 6.06 44.23 -31.74
C SER A 239 5.43 45.14 -30.69
N GLY A 240 5.99 45.14 -29.48
CA GLY A 240 5.40 45.78 -28.30
C GLY A 240 4.19 45.05 -27.69
N GLN A 241 3.64 44.02 -28.33
CA GLN A 241 2.51 43.22 -27.83
C GLN A 241 2.89 41.74 -27.64
N GLY A 242 4.05 41.47 -27.01
CA GLY A 242 4.57 40.11 -26.81
C GLY A 242 5.08 39.42 -28.08
N GLY A 243 5.22 40.14 -29.20
CA GLY A 243 5.59 39.58 -30.49
C GLY A 243 6.94 38.82 -30.50
N HIS A 244 7.91 39.23 -29.69
CA HIS A 244 9.19 38.52 -29.53
C HIS A 244 8.97 37.05 -29.11
N ASP A 245 8.11 36.84 -28.11
CA ASP A 245 7.85 35.51 -27.54
C ASP A 245 6.95 34.67 -28.46
N ALA A 246 6.06 35.33 -29.22
CA ALA A 246 5.29 34.69 -30.30
C ALA A 246 6.20 34.20 -31.45
N THR A 247 7.20 34.99 -31.85
CA THR A 247 8.21 34.59 -32.84
C THR A 247 9.10 33.47 -32.32
N TYR A 248 9.52 33.51 -31.04
CA TYR A 248 10.27 32.42 -30.43
C TYR A 248 9.44 31.13 -30.34
N ALA A 249 8.16 31.22 -29.97
CA ALA A 249 7.25 30.07 -29.97
C ALA A 249 7.04 29.47 -31.38
N ALA A 250 7.05 30.29 -32.44
CA ALA A 250 7.02 29.82 -33.81
C ALA A 250 8.32 29.06 -34.20
N ALA A 251 9.49 29.57 -33.78
CA ALA A 251 10.78 28.90 -33.98
C ALA A 251 10.85 27.57 -33.22
N CYS A 252 10.48 27.52 -31.94
CA CYS A 252 10.42 26.29 -31.13
C CYS A 252 9.42 25.27 -31.69
N ALA A 253 8.32 25.71 -32.31
CA ALA A 253 7.38 24.81 -32.98
C ALA A 253 7.98 24.18 -34.25
N LEU A 254 8.86 24.88 -34.99
CA LEU A 254 9.59 24.31 -36.11
C LEU A 254 10.70 23.35 -35.64
N VAL A 255 11.60 23.84 -34.80
CA VAL A 255 12.84 23.14 -34.45
C VAL A 255 12.59 21.99 -33.47
N LEU A 256 12.05 22.26 -32.28
CA LEU A 256 11.74 21.20 -31.31
C LEU A 256 10.49 20.42 -31.73
N GLY A 257 9.47 21.12 -32.23
CA GLY A 257 8.19 20.51 -32.58
C GLY A 257 8.27 19.59 -33.81
N PHE A 258 8.75 20.08 -34.95
CA PHE A 258 8.82 19.29 -36.17
C PHE A 258 10.17 18.57 -36.38
N ASP A 259 11.16 18.80 -35.51
CA ASP A 259 12.52 18.24 -35.61
C ASP A 259 13.21 18.64 -36.94
N LEU A 260 13.10 19.93 -37.27
CA LEU A 260 13.76 20.58 -38.40
C LEU A 260 15.05 21.27 -37.94
N THR A 261 16.09 21.25 -38.76
CA THR A 261 17.30 22.05 -38.49
C THR A 261 17.03 23.55 -38.68
N PRO A 262 17.83 24.47 -38.10
CA PRO A 262 17.67 25.92 -38.32
C PRO A 262 17.61 26.30 -39.81
N GLU A 263 18.41 25.67 -40.66
CA GLU A 263 18.46 25.92 -42.11
C GLU A 263 17.21 25.42 -42.84
N GLN A 264 16.61 24.31 -42.38
CA GLN A 264 15.34 23.80 -42.89
C GLN A 264 14.14 24.63 -42.39
N ALA A 265 14.24 25.18 -41.18
CA ALA A 265 13.22 25.97 -40.53
C ALA A 265 13.19 27.43 -41.01
N TYR A 266 14.35 28.01 -41.36
CA TYR A 266 14.48 29.43 -41.71
C TYR A 266 13.55 29.88 -42.84
N PRO A 267 13.44 29.20 -44.00
CA PRO A 267 12.50 29.58 -45.05
C PRO A 267 11.04 29.59 -44.58
N LEU A 268 10.64 28.66 -43.71
CA LEU A 268 9.29 28.59 -43.17
C LEU A 268 8.99 29.71 -42.16
N LEU A 269 10.00 30.13 -41.39
CA LEU A 269 9.85 31.24 -40.46
C LEU A 269 9.82 32.59 -41.18
N VAL A 270 10.56 32.74 -42.29
CA VAL A 270 10.46 33.88 -43.21
C VAL A 270 9.08 33.96 -43.87
N GLU A 271 8.56 32.84 -44.42
CA GLU A 271 7.18 32.76 -44.96
C GLU A 271 6.10 33.17 -43.94
N TRP A 272 6.35 32.94 -42.64
CA TRP A 272 5.44 33.36 -41.57
C TRP A 272 5.63 34.83 -41.16
N ASN A 273 6.86 35.34 -41.21
CA ASN A 273 7.24 36.70 -40.83
C ASN A 273 6.59 37.80 -41.71
N GLU A 274 6.12 37.47 -42.91
CA GLU A 274 5.29 38.35 -43.74
C GLU A 274 4.00 38.81 -43.03
N LYS A 275 3.54 38.07 -42.01
CA LYS A 275 2.34 38.37 -41.22
C LYS A 275 2.62 39.22 -39.98
N CYS A 276 3.89 39.44 -39.64
CA CYS A 276 4.31 40.15 -38.44
C CYS A 276 4.29 41.67 -38.64
N GLN A 277 4.12 42.43 -37.55
CA GLN A 277 4.01 43.90 -37.60
C GLN A 277 4.90 44.60 -36.55
N PRO A 278 6.01 45.24 -36.97
CA PRO A 278 6.69 45.04 -38.26
C PRO A 278 7.22 43.60 -38.40
N SER A 279 7.59 43.19 -39.62
CA SER A 279 8.37 41.98 -39.82
C SER A 279 9.73 42.08 -39.12
N TRP A 280 10.16 40.99 -38.49
CA TRP A 280 11.45 40.85 -37.81
C TRP A 280 12.60 40.81 -38.82
N SER A 281 13.82 41.16 -38.40
CA SER A 281 14.98 41.09 -39.30
C SER A 281 15.48 39.66 -39.50
N GLU A 282 16.23 39.43 -40.57
CA GLU A 282 16.92 38.16 -40.87
C GLU A 282 17.78 37.69 -39.68
N ALA A 283 18.50 38.61 -39.03
CA ALA A 283 19.30 38.32 -37.84
C ALA A 283 18.46 37.90 -36.63
N ASP A 284 17.30 38.54 -36.39
CA ASP A 284 16.38 38.16 -35.31
C ASP A 284 15.80 36.75 -35.53
N LEU A 285 15.43 36.44 -36.79
CA LEU A 285 14.87 35.13 -37.14
C LEU A 285 15.89 33.99 -36.99
N HIS A 286 17.14 34.21 -37.45
CA HIS A 286 18.22 33.25 -37.22
C HIS A 286 18.49 33.06 -35.73
N HIS A 287 18.65 34.16 -34.97
CA HIS A 287 18.85 34.10 -33.52
C HIS A 287 17.74 33.29 -32.81
N LYS A 288 16.47 33.41 -33.22
CA LYS A 288 15.37 32.62 -32.64
C LYS A 288 15.32 31.17 -33.07
N LEU A 289 15.89 30.81 -34.22
CA LEU A 289 16.06 29.41 -34.61
C LEU A 289 17.26 28.76 -33.92
N ASP A 290 18.33 29.51 -33.67
CA ASP A 290 19.49 29.06 -32.92
C ASP A 290 19.16 28.90 -31.42
N ASP A 291 18.47 29.88 -30.81
CA ASP A 291 17.92 29.77 -29.45
C ASP A 291 17.05 28.49 -29.34
N ALA A 292 16.12 28.30 -30.28
CA ALA A 292 15.20 27.16 -30.31
C ALA A 292 15.89 25.81 -30.61
N ASN A 293 17.11 25.84 -31.15
CA ASN A 293 17.92 24.65 -31.38
C ASN A 293 18.88 24.35 -30.21
N ALA A 294 19.21 25.34 -29.39
CA ALA A 294 19.92 25.17 -28.13
C ALA A 294 19.00 24.71 -26.98
N GLU A 295 17.70 25.04 -27.04
CA GLU A 295 16.69 24.69 -26.05
C GLU A 295 16.55 23.15 -25.85
N PRO A 296 16.63 22.64 -24.60
CA PRO A 296 16.52 21.21 -24.32
C PRO A 296 15.07 20.74 -24.20
N GLY A 297 14.70 19.70 -24.94
CA GLY A 297 13.37 19.08 -24.85
C GLY A 297 13.22 17.81 -25.70
N GLU A 298 12.09 17.13 -25.57
CA GLU A 298 11.67 16.09 -26.52
C GLU A 298 11.57 16.72 -27.93
N ARG A 299 12.16 16.08 -28.95
CA ARG A 299 12.11 16.55 -30.33
C ARG A 299 11.18 15.70 -31.18
N GLY A 300 10.48 16.36 -32.11
CA GLY A 300 9.50 15.71 -32.98
C GLY A 300 8.08 15.63 -32.39
N TYR A 301 7.80 16.25 -31.24
CA TYR A 301 6.47 16.16 -30.60
C TYR A 301 5.31 16.80 -31.41
N LEU A 302 5.57 17.49 -32.53
CA LEU A 302 4.59 17.89 -33.56
C LEU A 302 4.75 17.10 -34.87
N ARG A 303 5.94 16.56 -35.17
CA ARG A 303 6.20 15.59 -36.25
C ARG A 303 5.46 14.27 -36.01
N ASP A 304 5.49 13.78 -34.77
CA ASP A 304 5.06 12.42 -34.42
C ASP A 304 3.65 12.40 -33.79
N LYS A 305 3.08 13.58 -33.51
CA LYS A 305 1.63 13.73 -33.24
C LYS A 305 0.80 13.24 -34.45
N PRO A 306 -0.15 12.31 -34.26
CA PRO A 306 -1.11 11.95 -35.29
C PRO A 306 -1.93 13.18 -35.71
N ASN A 307 -1.87 13.56 -36.99
CA ASN A 307 -2.52 14.78 -37.49
C ASN A 307 -4.06 14.66 -37.41
N PRO A 308 -4.77 15.42 -36.56
CA PRO A 308 -6.22 15.27 -36.35
C PRO A 308 -7.09 15.67 -37.55
N LYS A 309 -6.50 16.20 -38.62
CA LYS A 309 -7.18 16.56 -39.88
C LYS A 309 -6.50 15.98 -41.13
N ALA A 310 -5.72 14.91 -40.97
CA ALA A 310 -5.24 14.11 -42.11
C ALA A 310 -6.38 13.25 -42.72
N LYS A 311 -7.29 13.89 -43.45
CA LYS A 311 -7.94 13.17 -44.57
C LYS A 311 -6.82 12.77 -45.55
N PRO A 312 -6.81 11.53 -46.09
CA PRO A 312 -5.81 11.14 -47.08
C PRO A 312 -5.97 12.03 -48.31
N ARG A 313 -5.00 12.91 -48.56
CA ARG A 313 -4.98 13.72 -49.78
C ARG A 313 -4.49 12.81 -50.91
N ALA A 314 -5.46 12.12 -51.53
CA ALA A 314 -5.20 11.26 -52.68
C ALA A 314 -4.32 11.99 -53.71
N ARG A 315 -3.40 11.25 -54.35
CA ARG A 315 -2.76 11.71 -55.57
C ARG A 315 -3.88 12.11 -56.55
N ARG A 316 -3.84 13.34 -57.07
CA ARG A 316 -4.50 13.64 -58.33
C ARG A 316 -3.75 12.89 -59.44
N ALA A 317 -4.12 11.62 -59.63
CA ALA A 317 -4.31 11.14 -60.98
C ALA A 317 -5.33 12.06 -61.68
N GLY A 318 -5.28 12.14 -63.02
CA GLY A 318 -6.16 13.01 -63.80
C GLY A 318 -7.65 12.71 -63.58
N ASN A 319 -8.52 13.64 -63.96
CA ASN A 319 -9.97 13.50 -63.83
C ASN A 319 -10.49 12.20 -64.48
N ALA A 320 -10.78 11.22 -63.64
CA ALA A 320 -11.66 10.10 -63.93
C ALA A 320 -12.61 9.92 -62.74
N LYS A 321 -13.91 9.69 -63.01
CA LYS A 321 -14.87 9.35 -61.96
C LYS A 321 -14.61 7.90 -61.52
N SER A 322 -13.85 7.70 -60.44
CA SER A 322 -13.76 6.39 -59.80
C SER A 322 -15.04 6.12 -59.01
N GLU A 323 -15.70 5.00 -59.32
CA GLU A 323 -16.91 4.57 -58.62
C GLU A 323 -16.65 4.21 -57.15
N PRO A 324 -17.68 4.19 -56.28
CA PRO A 324 -17.56 3.64 -54.94
C PRO A 324 -17.03 2.20 -54.94
N GLU A 325 -15.93 1.99 -54.23
CA GLU A 325 -15.29 0.68 -54.04
C GLU A 325 -16.21 -0.25 -53.26
N THR A 326 -16.73 -1.28 -53.94
CA THR A 326 -17.33 -2.45 -53.28
C THR A 326 -16.27 -3.16 -52.44
N VAL A 327 -16.43 -3.19 -51.12
CA VAL A 327 -15.65 -4.09 -50.28
C VAL A 327 -16.15 -5.52 -50.52
N THR A 328 -15.44 -6.29 -51.34
CA THR A 328 -15.57 -7.75 -51.35
C THR A 328 -15.09 -8.29 -50.00
N PRO A 329 -15.85 -9.14 -49.29
CA PRO A 329 -15.50 -9.56 -47.93
C PRO A 329 -14.13 -10.24 -47.88
N SER A 330 -13.17 -9.64 -47.17
CA SER A 330 -11.85 -10.25 -46.96
C SER A 330 -11.98 -11.35 -45.90
N GLY A 331 -11.66 -12.59 -46.28
CA GLY A 331 -12.10 -13.78 -45.55
C GLY A 331 -11.56 -13.86 -44.12
N GLY A 332 -12.45 -13.83 -43.12
CA GLY A 332 -12.15 -14.19 -41.74
C GLY A 332 -12.93 -13.43 -40.67
N ARG A 333 -13.32 -12.17 -40.93
CA ARG A 333 -14.02 -11.32 -39.94
C ARG A 333 -15.48 -11.08 -40.32
N PRO A 334 -16.41 -11.00 -39.35
CA PRO A 334 -17.80 -10.64 -39.62
C PRO A 334 -17.91 -9.18 -40.07
N THR A 335 -18.82 -8.93 -41.03
CA THR A 335 -19.21 -7.58 -41.45
C THR A 335 -20.41 -7.10 -40.63
N ILE A 336 -20.37 -5.86 -40.12
CA ILE A 336 -21.43 -5.27 -39.30
C ILE A 336 -21.99 -4.02 -39.99
N VAL A 337 -23.29 -4.04 -40.32
CA VAL A 337 -23.95 -2.96 -41.08
C VAL A 337 -24.51 -1.90 -40.13
N VAL A 338 -23.89 -0.71 -40.17
CA VAL A 338 -24.22 0.48 -39.40
C VAL A 338 -25.51 1.12 -39.90
N ASN A 339 -26.58 0.96 -39.12
CA ASN A 339 -27.89 1.56 -39.35
C ASN A 339 -28.46 2.14 -38.02
N HIS A 340 -29.79 2.14 -37.84
CA HIS A 340 -30.44 2.62 -36.62
C HIS A 340 -30.69 1.51 -35.57
N GLU A 341 -30.42 0.25 -35.88
CA GLU A 341 -30.70 -0.92 -35.04
C GLU A 341 -29.57 -1.15 -34.02
N ILE A 342 -29.49 -0.27 -33.02
CA ILE A 342 -28.42 -0.28 -32.00
C ILE A 342 -28.31 -1.65 -31.31
N ALA A 343 -29.44 -2.31 -30.98
CA ALA A 343 -29.42 -3.63 -30.37
C ALA A 343 -28.72 -4.68 -31.26
N ARG A 344 -29.07 -4.73 -32.56
CA ARG A 344 -28.50 -5.67 -33.54
C ARG A 344 -26.97 -5.47 -33.67
N MET A 345 -26.52 -4.22 -33.82
CA MET A 345 -25.08 -3.89 -33.87
C MET A 345 -24.33 -4.22 -32.56
N VAL A 346 -25.01 -4.12 -31.41
CA VAL A 346 -24.45 -4.49 -30.11
C VAL A 346 -24.34 -6.02 -30.01
N ASP A 347 -25.33 -6.79 -30.44
CA ASP A 347 -25.30 -8.26 -30.48
C ASP A 347 -24.25 -8.80 -31.46
N GLU A 348 -24.20 -8.26 -32.68
CA GLU A 348 -23.17 -8.55 -33.69
C GLU A 348 -21.77 -8.19 -33.16
N GLY A 349 -21.64 -7.07 -32.45
CA GLY A 349 -20.41 -6.65 -31.77
C GLY A 349 -19.95 -7.64 -30.69
N VAL A 350 -20.87 -8.23 -29.91
CA VAL A 350 -20.53 -9.29 -28.94
C VAL A 350 -20.08 -10.56 -29.67
N ALA A 351 -20.81 -10.99 -30.71
CA ALA A 351 -20.46 -12.17 -31.49
C ALA A 351 -19.08 -12.06 -32.17
N ALA A 352 -18.68 -10.85 -32.56
CA ALA A 352 -17.35 -10.54 -33.07
C ALA A 352 -16.28 -10.52 -31.96
N LEU A 353 -16.52 -9.82 -30.85
CA LEU A 353 -15.59 -9.78 -29.69
C LEU A 353 -15.29 -11.17 -29.14
N ARG A 354 -16.25 -12.10 -29.20
CA ARG A 354 -16.07 -13.52 -28.83
C ARG A 354 -14.97 -14.24 -29.60
N GLN A 355 -14.63 -13.79 -30.81
CA GLN A 355 -13.56 -14.38 -31.62
C GLN A 355 -12.16 -13.85 -31.25
N LEU A 356 -12.07 -12.79 -30.45
CA LEU A 356 -10.79 -12.26 -30.00
C LEU A 356 -10.26 -13.04 -28.78
N PRO A 357 -8.97 -13.42 -28.76
CA PRO A 357 -8.36 -13.99 -27.55
C PRO A 357 -8.32 -12.94 -26.43
N ASN A 358 -8.27 -13.41 -25.18
CA ASN A 358 -8.14 -12.55 -23.99
C ASN A 358 -9.31 -11.57 -23.75
N VAL A 359 -10.49 -11.83 -24.34
CA VAL A 359 -11.76 -11.14 -24.01
C VAL A 359 -12.64 -12.07 -23.17
N TYR A 360 -12.93 -11.65 -21.95
CA TYR A 360 -13.74 -12.37 -20.97
C TYR A 360 -14.85 -11.46 -20.40
N GLN A 361 -15.71 -12.03 -19.57
CA GLN A 361 -16.61 -11.28 -18.69
C GLN A 361 -16.45 -11.73 -17.23
N ARG A 362 -16.54 -10.79 -16.29
CA ARG A 362 -16.46 -11.06 -14.84
C ARG A 362 -17.30 -10.03 -14.09
N ALA A 363 -18.13 -10.48 -13.15
CA ALA A 363 -18.84 -9.64 -12.19
C ALA A 363 -19.51 -8.37 -12.77
N GLY A 364 -20.21 -8.50 -13.91
CA GLY A 364 -20.93 -7.40 -14.54
C GLY A 364 -20.11 -6.47 -15.43
N SER A 365 -18.83 -6.80 -15.68
CA SER A 365 -17.93 -6.12 -16.61
C SER A 365 -17.43 -7.07 -17.71
N LEU A 366 -17.10 -6.53 -18.88
CA LEU A 366 -16.12 -7.16 -19.77
C LEU A 366 -14.73 -6.98 -19.16
N SER A 367 -13.89 -8.00 -19.26
CA SER A 367 -12.55 -7.98 -18.67
C SER A 367 -11.52 -8.64 -19.59
N ARG A 368 -10.26 -8.22 -19.49
CA ARG A 368 -9.08 -8.85 -20.09
C ARG A 368 -8.02 -9.10 -19.03
N VAL A 369 -7.08 -9.99 -19.29
CA VAL A 369 -5.90 -10.19 -18.44
C VAL A 369 -4.69 -9.47 -19.05
N VAL A 370 -3.90 -8.78 -18.23
CA VAL A 370 -2.68 -8.08 -18.67
C VAL A 370 -1.53 -8.27 -17.67
N GLU A 371 -0.28 -8.15 -18.14
CA GLU A 371 0.86 -7.86 -17.27
C GLU A 371 0.99 -6.33 -17.11
N GLY A 372 1.53 -5.85 -15.98
CA GLY A 372 1.62 -4.43 -15.67
C GLY A 372 0.29 -3.76 -15.25
N GLY A 373 0.36 -2.47 -14.95
CA GLY A 373 -0.77 -1.63 -14.53
C GLY A 373 -0.77 -1.26 -13.03
N ALA A 374 -1.61 -0.29 -12.66
CA ALA A 374 -1.62 0.28 -11.32
C ALA A 374 -1.97 -0.73 -10.22
N ASN A 375 -1.37 -0.55 -9.03
CA ASN A 375 -1.67 -1.34 -7.83
C ASN A 375 -2.98 -0.83 -7.16
N PRO A 376 -3.85 -1.72 -6.64
CA PRO A 376 -5.06 -1.30 -5.93
C PRO A 376 -4.71 -0.48 -4.66
N PRO A 377 -5.57 0.45 -4.22
CA PRO A 377 -5.32 1.21 -2.99
C PRO A 377 -5.08 0.29 -1.78
N GLY A 378 -3.97 0.51 -1.07
CA GLY A 378 -3.57 -0.27 0.11
C GLY A 378 -2.93 -1.63 -0.17
N ILE A 379 -2.82 -2.07 -1.43
CA ILE A 379 -2.33 -3.41 -1.79
C ILE A 379 -1.16 -3.28 -2.77
N ASP A 380 0.06 -3.56 -2.32
CA ASP A 380 1.22 -3.68 -3.20
C ASP A 380 1.18 -5.00 -3.97
N ARG A 381 1.64 -4.98 -5.23
CA ARG A 381 1.68 -6.14 -6.13
C ARG A 381 2.91 -6.06 -7.04
N PRO A 382 3.55 -7.19 -7.37
CA PRO A 382 4.58 -7.22 -8.41
C PRO A 382 4.08 -6.65 -9.74
N GLU A 383 4.95 -5.93 -10.44
CA GLU A 383 4.62 -5.26 -11.71
C GLU A 383 4.29 -6.28 -12.82
N ASP A 384 5.03 -7.38 -12.85
CA ASP A 384 4.86 -8.53 -13.75
C ASP A 384 3.71 -9.48 -13.35
N ALA A 385 2.96 -9.17 -12.27
CA ALA A 385 1.83 -9.99 -11.85
C ALA A 385 0.59 -9.78 -12.74
N PRO A 386 -0.05 -10.86 -13.24
CA PRO A 386 -1.20 -10.74 -14.12
C PRO A 386 -2.40 -10.12 -13.42
N ARG A 387 -3.15 -9.30 -14.16
CA ARG A 387 -4.24 -8.49 -13.64
C ARG A 387 -5.47 -8.68 -14.51
N ILE A 388 -6.56 -9.11 -13.90
CA ILE A 388 -7.89 -8.97 -14.51
C ILE A 388 -8.22 -7.47 -14.45
N ILE A 389 -8.40 -6.84 -15.61
CA ILE A 389 -8.80 -5.44 -15.73
C ILE A 389 -10.06 -5.35 -16.58
N ASP A 390 -10.91 -4.36 -16.28
CA ASP A 390 -12.12 -4.13 -17.06
C ASP A 390 -11.81 -3.50 -18.43
N ILE A 391 -12.56 -3.92 -19.44
CA ILE A 391 -12.48 -3.36 -20.80
C ILE A 391 -13.39 -2.13 -20.84
N GLY A 392 -12.78 -0.96 -20.65
CA GLY A 392 -13.46 0.34 -20.76
C GLY A 392 -13.94 0.64 -22.18
N ARG A 393 -14.75 1.70 -22.32
CA ARG A 393 -15.30 2.16 -23.60
C ARG A 393 -14.19 2.47 -24.60
N GLU A 394 -13.10 3.06 -24.12
CA GLU A 394 -11.92 3.46 -24.88
C GLU A 394 -11.22 2.22 -25.47
N THR A 395 -11.11 1.13 -24.70
CA THR A 395 -10.58 -0.16 -25.19
C THR A 395 -11.59 -0.90 -26.09
N LEU A 396 -12.90 -0.71 -25.91
CA LEU A 396 -13.89 -1.24 -26.86
C LEU A 396 -13.82 -0.54 -28.22
N ASP A 397 -13.60 0.77 -28.26
CA ASP A 397 -13.39 1.52 -29.52
C ASP A 397 -12.10 1.08 -30.26
N GLU A 398 -11.12 0.51 -29.56
CA GLU A 398 -9.95 -0.18 -30.15
C GLU A 398 -10.26 -1.62 -30.61
N LEU A 399 -10.98 -2.41 -29.81
CA LEU A 399 -11.21 -3.84 -30.07
C LEU A 399 -12.28 -4.10 -31.13
N LEU A 400 -13.33 -3.29 -31.22
CA LEU A 400 -14.46 -3.51 -32.15
C LEU A 400 -14.05 -3.39 -33.65
N PRO A 401 -13.16 -2.47 -34.07
CA PRO A 401 -12.60 -2.43 -35.43
C PRO A 401 -11.60 -3.56 -35.75
N LEU A 402 -11.04 -4.20 -34.72
CA LEU A 402 -10.21 -5.40 -34.89
C LEU A 402 -11.11 -6.62 -35.10
N ALA A 403 -12.14 -6.77 -34.27
CA ALA A 403 -13.09 -7.88 -34.27
C ALA A 403 -13.96 -7.97 -35.53
N ALA A 404 -14.40 -6.84 -36.09
CA ALA A 404 -15.38 -6.80 -37.18
C ALA A 404 -15.11 -5.71 -38.22
N GLU A 405 -15.64 -5.90 -39.43
CA GLU A 405 -15.64 -4.92 -40.51
C GLU A 405 -16.93 -4.09 -40.48
N TRP A 406 -16.84 -2.90 -39.90
CA TRP A 406 -17.97 -1.97 -39.80
C TRP A 406 -18.18 -1.24 -41.13
N VAL A 407 -19.38 -1.32 -41.69
CA VAL A 407 -19.76 -0.74 -42.98
C VAL A 407 -21.11 -0.03 -42.89
N LYS A 408 -21.41 0.89 -43.80
CA LYS A 408 -22.73 1.47 -44.02
C LYS A 408 -23.17 1.16 -45.46
N LEU A 409 -24.46 0.93 -45.66
CA LEU A 409 -25.06 0.82 -47.00
C LEU A 409 -25.02 2.18 -47.73
N GLY A 410 -24.52 2.18 -48.96
CA GLY A 410 -24.51 3.31 -49.88
C GLY A 410 -25.89 3.62 -50.47
N ALA A 411 -25.94 4.61 -51.36
CA ALA A 411 -27.16 4.92 -52.14
C ALA A 411 -27.32 4.02 -53.39
N ASP A 412 -26.37 3.11 -53.58
CA ASP A 412 -26.22 2.14 -54.67
C ASP A 412 -26.08 0.70 -54.12
N ASP A 413 -26.59 0.46 -52.91
CA ASP A 413 -26.52 -0.79 -52.13
C ASP A 413 -25.10 -1.36 -51.88
N LYS A 414 -24.04 -0.61 -52.18
CA LYS A 414 -22.66 -1.00 -51.87
C LYS A 414 -22.34 -0.79 -50.39
N HIS A 415 -21.59 -1.73 -49.80
CA HIS A 415 -21.03 -1.55 -48.46
C HIS A 415 -19.80 -0.63 -48.48
N VAL A 416 -19.89 0.51 -47.77
CA VAL A 416 -18.81 1.49 -47.60
C VAL A 416 -18.33 1.47 -46.15
N ARG A 417 -17.02 1.43 -45.91
CA ARG A 417 -16.44 1.36 -44.55
C ARG A 417 -16.92 2.50 -43.63
N ALA A 418 -17.29 2.14 -42.40
CA ALA A 418 -17.81 3.03 -41.37
C ALA A 418 -16.99 2.95 -40.07
N SER A 419 -17.21 3.91 -39.17
CA SER A 419 -16.74 3.86 -37.77
C SER A 419 -17.78 3.18 -36.88
N VAL A 420 -17.33 2.55 -35.78
CA VAL A 420 -18.22 2.08 -34.71
C VAL A 420 -19.05 3.26 -34.18
N PRO A 421 -20.39 3.15 -34.05
CA PRO A 421 -21.19 4.23 -33.46
C PRO A 421 -20.98 4.30 -31.95
N ASP A 422 -20.71 5.48 -31.40
CA ASP A 422 -20.53 5.72 -29.94
C ASP A 422 -21.68 5.14 -29.07
N LYS A 423 -22.91 5.12 -29.58
CA LYS A 423 -24.06 4.49 -28.90
C LYS A 423 -23.89 2.97 -28.74
N VAL A 424 -23.25 2.29 -29.69
CA VAL A 424 -22.96 0.85 -29.65
C VAL A 424 -21.86 0.60 -28.62
N THR A 425 -20.76 1.34 -28.63
CA THR A 425 -19.69 1.19 -27.63
C THR A 425 -20.20 1.45 -26.20
N LYS A 426 -21.03 2.47 -26.01
CA LYS A 426 -21.69 2.76 -24.71
C LYS A 426 -22.65 1.66 -24.27
N ALA A 427 -23.49 1.15 -25.18
CA ALA A 427 -24.41 0.06 -24.87
C ALA A 427 -23.67 -1.25 -24.56
N LEU A 428 -22.58 -1.56 -25.29
CA LEU A 428 -21.70 -2.69 -25.01
C LEU A 428 -21.06 -2.57 -23.63
N ALA A 429 -20.46 -1.43 -23.28
CA ALA A 429 -19.84 -1.23 -21.96
C ALA A 429 -20.85 -1.34 -20.80
N ALA A 430 -22.09 -0.88 -21.01
CA ALA A 430 -23.14 -0.87 -19.99
C ALA A 430 -23.98 -2.17 -19.92
N ARG A 431 -23.74 -3.16 -20.80
CA ARG A 431 -24.64 -4.31 -21.00
C ARG A 431 -24.77 -5.22 -19.77
N GLY A 432 -23.73 -5.33 -18.94
CA GLY A 432 -23.71 -6.14 -17.71
C GLY A 432 -23.65 -7.66 -17.90
N TYR A 433 -24.07 -8.18 -19.05
CA TYR A 433 -23.89 -9.57 -19.47
C TYR A 433 -23.73 -9.66 -20.98
N TRP A 434 -22.79 -10.47 -21.45
CA TRP A 434 -22.44 -10.61 -22.87
C TRP A 434 -22.51 -12.07 -23.26
N ASP A 435 -23.47 -12.45 -24.12
CA ASP A 435 -23.67 -13.85 -24.44
C ASP A 435 -22.49 -14.45 -25.24
N GLY A 436 -22.21 -15.73 -25.00
CA GLY A 436 -21.09 -16.44 -25.61
C GLY A 436 -19.67 -16.00 -25.19
N ILE A 437 -19.49 -14.86 -24.52
CA ILE A 437 -18.20 -14.42 -23.99
C ILE A 437 -17.80 -15.31 -22.79
N PRO A 438 -16.58 -15.88 -22.76
CA PRO A 438 -16.14 -16.74 -21.65
C PRO A 438 -16.12 -16.00 -20.30
N LYS A 439 -16.54 -16.67 -19.23
CA LYS A 439 -16.49 -16.13 -17.86
C LYS A 439 -15.12 -16.40 -17.25
N ILE A 440 -14.45 -15.36 -16.74
CA ILE A 440 -13.18 -15.53 -16.03
C ILE A 440 -13.40 -15.55 -14.50
N THR A 441 -13.06 -16.68 -13.90
CA THR A 441 -13.10 -16.94 -12.45
C THR A 441 -11.88 -16.34 -11.76
N ALA A 442 -10.69 -16.72 -12.22
CA ALA A 442 -9.39 -16.36 -11.66
C ALA A 442 -8.27 -16.51 -12.69
N VAL A 443 -7.07 -16.05 -12.32
CA VAL A 443 -5.82 -16.25 -13.07
C VAL A 443 -4.83 -17.02 -12.19
N VAL A 444 -4.16 -18.03 -12.76
CA VAL A 444 -3.14 -18.85 -12.09
C VAL A 444 -1.86 -18.94 -12.91
N GLU A 445 -0.76 -19.30 -12.24
CA GLU A 445 0.61 -19.18 -12.75
C GLU A 445 1.45 -20.43 -12.47
N THR A 446 0.75 -21.52 -12.16
CA THR A 446 1.26 -22.83 -11.79
C THR A 446 0.13 -23.84 -12.06
N PRO A 447 0.42 -25.12 -12.33
CA PRO A 447 -0.62 -26.14 -12.45
C PRO A 447 -1.48 -26.24 -11.18
N ILE A 448 -2.77 -26.57 -11.33
CA ILE A 448 -3.71 -26.74 -10.21
C ILE A 448 -4.59 -27.98 -10.40
N VAL A 449 -5.11 -28.53 -9.29
CA VAL A 449 -6.07 -29.65 -9.33
C VAL A 449 -7.50 -29.11 -9.50
N ARG A 450 -8.24 -29.63 -10.48
CA ARG A 450 -9.68 -29.33 -10.70
C ARG A 450 -10.56 -30.12 -9.73
N SER A 451 -11.84 -29.77 -9.66
CA SER A 451 -12.84 -30.47 -8.83
C SER A 451 -13.17 -31.91 -9.26
N ASP A 452 -12.70 -32.33 -10.45
CA ASP A 452 -12.79 -33.70 -10.97
C ASP A 452 -11.48 -34.51 -10.77
N GLY A 453 -10.52 -33.98 -10.00
CA GLY A 453 -9.21 -34.61 -9.76
C GLY A 453 -8.22 -34.51 -10.92
N SER A 454 -8.65 -34.02 -12.10
CA SER A 454 -7.74 -33.75 -13.22
C SER A 454 -6.91 -32.49 -12.97
N VAL A 455 -5.72 -32.41 -13.57
CA VAL A 455 -4.85 -31.23 -13.41
C VAL A 455 -5.07 -30.25 -14.56
N LEU A 456 -5.26 -28.96 -14.24
CA LEU A 456 -5.06 -27.87 -15.19
C LEU A 456 -3.56 -27.58 -15.26
N GLN A 457 -2.91 -28.16 -16.28
CA GLN A 457 -1.47 -28.04 -16.56
C GLN A 457 -1.19 -27.56 -17.99
N ASP A 458 -2.24 -27.32 -18.78
CA ASP A 458 -2.17 -26.81 -20.15
C ASP A 458 -2.46 -25.30 -20.15
N PHE A 459 -1.74 -24.56 -20.98
CA PHE A 459 -1.73 -23.09 -20.99
C PHE A 459 -3.00 -22.48 -21.60
N GLY A 460 -3.42 -21.32 -21.09
CA GLY A 460 -4.56 -20.56 -21.61
C GLY A 460 -5.83 -20.69 -20.76
N TYR A 461 -6.99 -20.59 -21.39
CA TYR A 461 -8.30 -20.57 -20.72
C TYR A 461 -8.92 -21.97 -20.60
N ASP A 462 -9.16 -22.42 -19.38
CA ASP A 462 -9.83 -23.66 -19.05
C ASP A 462 -11.35 -23.47 -18.98
N ALA A 463 -12.06 -23.92 -20.01
CA ALA A 463 -13.51 -23.74 -20.11
C ALA A 463 -14.33 -24.52 -19.05
N LYS A 464 -13.74 -25.51 -18.36
CA LYS A 464 -14.40 -26.23 -17.25
C LYS A 464 -14.49 -25.38 -15.98
N THR A 465 -13.44 -24.61 -15.67
CA THR A 465 -13.31 -23.86 -14.41
C THR A 465 -13.42 -22.34 -14.56
N GLY A 466 -13.31 -21.82 -15.80
CA GLY A 466 -13.21 -20.40 -16.08
C GLY A 466 -11.86 -19.79 -15.70
N ILE A 467 -10.82 -20.60 -15.50
CA ILE A 467 -9.50 -20.15 -15.03
C ILE A 467 -8.57 -19.93 -16.23
N VAL A 468 -7.76 -18.88 -16.17
CA VAL A 468 -6.67 -18.65 -17.12
C VAL A 468 -5.33 -19.05 -16.47
N PHE A 469 -4.64 -20.04 -17.04
CA PHE A 469 -3.24 -20.31 -16.75
C PHE A 469 -2.39 -19.38 -17.61
N TRP A 470 -1.85 -18.31 -17.01
CA TRP A 470 -1.40 -17.11 -17.73
C TRP A 470 0.01 -17.14 -18.29
N ARG A 471 0.95 -17.83 -17.64
CA ARG A 471 2.38 -17.82 -18.02
C ARG A 471 2.94 -19.23 -17.93
N GLN A 472 3.55 -19.72 -19.02
CA GLN A 472 4.35 -20.94 -18.97
C GLN A 472 5.63 -20.66 -18.18
N GLY A 473 5.78 -21.35 -17.05
CA GLY A 473 7.08 -21.77 -16.56
C GLY A 473 7.36 -23.20 -17.01
N GLU A 474 8.59 -23.67 -16.85
CA GLU A 474 8.91 -25.08 -17.07
C GLU A 474 8.37 -25.92 -15.91
N PHE A 475 7.22 -26.57 -16.13
CA PHE A 475 6.60 -27.52 -15.22
C PHE A 475 6.63 -28.91 -15.88
N PRO A 476 7.22 -29.93 -15.23
CA PRO A 476 6.98 -31.33 -15.61
C PRO A 476 5.48 -31.65 -15.66
N ARG A 477 5.07 -32.68 -16.40
CA ARG A 477 3.67 -33.16 -16.30
C ARG A 477 3.45 -33.81 -14.93
N VAL A 478 2.30 -33.54 -14.30
CA VAL A 478 1.86 -34.33 -13.14
C VAL A 478 1.56 -35.76 -13.63
N PRO A 479 1.95 -36.81 -12.89
CA PRO A 479 1.60 -38.18 -13.25
C PRO A 479 0.08 -38.36 -13.43
N GLU A 480 -0.34 -39.25 -14.35
CA GLU A 480 -1.77 -39.46 -14.62
C GLU A 480 -2.50 -40.16 -13.48
N ARG A 481 -1.79 -41.00 -12.70
CA ARG A 481 -2.29 -41.77 -11.55
C ARG A 481 -1.19 -41.96 -10.49
N PRO A 482 -0.75 -40.89 -9.79
CA PRO A 482 0.25 -41.00 -8.75
C PRO A 482 -0.26 -41.83 -7.56
N SER A 483 0.65 -42.61 -6.98
CA SER A 483 0.42 -43.49 -5.84
C SER A 483 0.58 -42.76 -4.49
N ILE A 484 0.34 -43.48 -3.39
CA ILE A 484 0.69 -42.98 -2.04
C ILE A 484 2.21 -42.77 -1.89
N ASP A 485 3.04 -43.60 -2.53
CA ASP A 485 4.50 -43.48 -2.48
C ASP A 485 4.99 -42.25 -3.24
N ASP A 486 4.34 -41.91 -4.37
CA ASP A 486 4.56 -40.64 -5.08
C ASP A 486 4.15 -39.44 -4.21
N ALA A 487 3.05 -39.54 -3.45
CA ALA A 487 2.60 -38.50 -2.54
C ALA A 487 3.59 -38.30 -1.38
N ILE A 488 4.05 -39.37 -0.74
CA ILE A 488 5.05 -39.33 0.33
C ILE A 488 6.37 -38.72 -0.19
N THR A 489 6.84 -39.18 -1.37
CA THR A 489 8.04 -38.63 -2.02
C THR A 489 7.92 -37.13 -2.31
N ALA A 490 6.73 -36.69 -2.74
CA ALA A 490 6.43 -35.27 -2.98
C ALA A 490 6.33 -34.45 -1.67
N VAL A 491 5.81 -35.03 -0.59
CA VAL A 491 5.80 -34.43 0.76
C VAL A 491 7.22 -34.24 1.27
N ASP A 492 8.05 -35.29 1.23
CA ASP A 492 9.45 -35.22 1.65
C ASP A 492 10.23 -34.17 0.86
N LYS A 493 9.98 -34.06 -0.45
CA LYS A 493 10.61 -33.04 -1.31
C LYS A 493 10.24 -31.61 -0.89
N LEU A 494 8.98 -31.35 -0.54
CA LEU A 494 8.54 -30.04 -0.04
C LEU A 494 9.07 -29.77 1.38
N LEU A 495 8.99 -30.75 2.27
CA LEU A 495 9.43 -30.62 3.67
C LEU A 495 10.96 -30.56 3.83
N ALA A 496 11.72 -31.04 2.85
CA ALA A 496 13.17 -30.88 2.78
C ALA A 496 13.60 -29.43 2.54
N VAL A 497 12.82 -28.65 1.79
CA VAL A 497 13.09 -27.21 1.53
C VAL A 497 13.00 -26.39 2.81
N VAL A 498 12.11 -26.76 3.73
CA VAL A 498 11.90 -26.06 5.02
C VAL A 498 12.53 -26.78 6.21
N GLY A 499 13.42 -27.75 5.99
CA GLY A 499 14.02 -28.55 7.06
C GLY A 499 14.80 -27.76 8.13
N ASP A 500 15.37 -26.61 7.76
CA ASP A 500 16.18 -25.79 8.67
C ASP A 500 15.35 -24.80 9.52
N PHE A 501 14.04 -24.69 9.28
CA PHE A 501 13.16 -23.77 10.01
C PHE A 501 12.74 -24.37 11.35
N PRO A 502 12.83 -23.60 12.45
CA PRO A 502 12.55 -24.13 13.78
C PRO A 502 11.03 -24.08 14.06
N PHE A 503 10.28 -24.99 13.45
CA PHE A 503 8.86 -25.19 13.75
C PHE A 503 8.67 -25.67 15.20
N ALA A 504 7.65 -25.16 15.89
CA ALA A 504 7.40 -25.53 17.29
C ALA A 504 6.90 -26.98 17.49
N SER A 505 6.39 -27.61 16.42
CA SER A 505 5.98 -29.02 16.38
C SER A 505 5.83 -29.49 14.92
N GLU A 506 5.75 -30.81 14.71
CA GLU A 506 5.43 -31.39 13.39
C GLU A 506 4.05 -30.98 12.88
N ALA A 507 3.09 -30.65 13.77
CA ALA A 507 1.81 -30.08 13.36
C ALA A 507 1.97 -28.69 12.73
N HIS A 508 2.89 -27.83 13.22
CA HIS A 508 3.19 -26.56 12.58
C HIS A 508 3.98 -26.70 11.27
N ARG A 509 4.86 -27.71 11.18
CA ARG A 509 5.56 -28.07 9.93
C ARG A 509 4.56 -28.57 8.87
N SER A 510 3.59 -29.38 9.28
CA SER A 510 2.47 -29.83 8.46
C SER A 510 1.49 -28.69 8.11
N ALA A 511 1.32 -27.70 9.00
CA ALA A 511 0.53 -26.50 8.73
C ALA A 511 1.18 -25.59 7.67
N TRP A 512 2.51 -25.57 7.58
CA TRP A 512 3.19 -24.95 6.43
C TRP A 512 2.91 -25.73 5.14
N LEU A 513 2.98 -27.07 5.16
CA LEU A 513 2.65 -27.88 4.00
C LEU A 513 1.21 -27.61 3.51
N ALA A 514 0.24 -27.50 4.42
CA ALA A 514 -1.12 -27.11 4.09
C ALA A 514 -1.23 -25.69 3.49
N SER A 515 -0.40 -24.74 3.94
CA SER A 515 -0.41 -23.37 3.40
C SER A 515 0.18 -23.25 1.99
N VAL A 516 1.13 -24.11 1.61
CA VAL A 516 1.64 -24.19 0.22
C VAL A 516 0.73 -25.03 -0.68
N LEU A 517 0.07 -26.09 -0.18
CA LEU A 517 -0.91 -26.89 -0.96
C LEU A 517 -2.24 -26.17 -1.23
N THR A 518 -2.64 -25.20 -0.39
CA THR A 518 -3.96 -24.57 -0.50
C THR A 518 -4.20 -23.86 -1.85
N PRO A 519 -3.31 -23.03 -2.40
CA PRO A 519 -3.52 -22.41 -3.72
C PRO A 519 -3.66 -23.42 -4.87
N PHE A 520 -2.95 -24.54 -4.82
CA PHE A 520 -2.99 -25.62 -5.82
C PHE A 520 -4.32 -26.40 -5.79
N SER A 521 -5.05 -26.32 -4.68
CA SER A 521 -6.35 -26.97 -4.45
C SER A 521 -7.53 -26.00 -4.36
N ARG A 522 -7.29 -24.68 -4.41
CA ARG A 522 -8.28 -23.64 -4.06
C ARG A 522 -9.56 -23.69 -4.90
N PHE A 523 -9.45 -24.25 -6.11
CA PHE A 523 -10.53 -24.40 -7.09
C PHE A 523 -11.03 -25.85 -7.23
N SER A 524 -10.46 -26.81 -6.48
CA SER A 524 -10.92 -28.20 -6.46
C SER A 524 -12.17 -28.41 -5.59
N TYR A 525 -12.52 -27.43 -4.76
CA TYR A 525 -13.64 -27.51 -3.81
C TYR A 525 -14.38 -26.17 -3.69
N TYR A 526 -15.67 -26.23 -3.36
CA TYR A 526 -16.45 -25.04 -3.01
C TYR A 526 -16.45 -24.80 -1.50
N GLY A 527 -16.00 -23.63 -1.07
CA GLY A 527 -15.86 -23.24 0.33
C GLY A 527 -14.72 -22.23 0.52
N PRO A 528 -14.54 -21.68 1.74
CA PRO A 528 -13.42 -20.81 2.09
C PRO A 528 -12.11 -21.59 2.31
N ALA A 529 -11.03 -20.88 2.62
CA ALA A 529 -9.77 -21.43 3.12
C ALA A 529 -9.37 -20.67 4.40
N PRO A 530 -8.76 -21.32 5.40
CA PRO A 530 -8.35 -20.63 6.63
C PRO A 530 -7.24 -19.62 6.37
N LEU A 531 -7.05 -18.68 7.30
CA LEU A 531 -5.91 -17.76 7.29
C LEU A 531 -4.61 -18.53 7.60
N MET A 532 -3.62 -18.44 6.73
CA MET A 532 -2.30 -19.06 6.89
C MET A 532 -1.35 -18.13 7.66
N LEU A 533 -1.32 -18.24 8.99
CA LEU A 533 -0.58 -17.31 9.85
C LEU A 533 0.80 -17.84 10.26
N ALA A 534 1.87 -17.21 9.76
CA ALA A 534 3.25 -17.49 10.17
C ALA A 534 3.69 -16.58 11.33
N ASP A 535 3.72 -17.14 12.55
CA ASP A 535 4.10 -16.42 13.77
C ASP A 535 5.42 -16.98 14.37
N ALA A 536 6.10 -16.20 15.21
CA ALA A 536 7.26 -16.69 15.95
C ALA A 536 7.49 -15.98 17.28
N ASN A 537 8.21 -16.65 18.17
CA ASN A 537 8.58 -16.12 19.48
C ASN A 537 9.42 -14.82 19.43
N THR A 538 10.27 -14.65 18.41
CA THR A 538 11.12 -13.46 18.21
C THR A 538 11.23 -13.06 16.71
N ARG A 539 11.98 -11.99 16.45
CA ARG A 539 12.43 -11.56 15.10
C ARG A 539 13.62 -12.42 14.63
N GLY A 540 14.05 -12.28 13.38
CA GLY A 540 15.20 -13.03 12.83
C GLY A 540 14.93 -14.51 12.51
N VAL A 541 13.96 -15.16 13.16
CA VAL A 541 13.58 -16.59 13.02
C VAL A 541 13.24 -17.06 11.58
N GLY A 542 13.05 -16.14 10.63
CA GLY A 542 12.90 -16.49 9.21
C GLY A 542 11.48 -16.48 8.63
N LYS A 543 10.43 -16.04 9.37
CA LYS A 543 9.04 -16.00 8.85
C LYS A 543 8.87 -15.39 7.45
N GLY A 544 9.53 -14.26 7.18
CA GLY A 544 9.48 -13.61 5.87
C GLY A 544 10.14 -14.45 4.77
N LEU A 545 11.19 -15.19 5.10
CA LEU A 545 11.82 -16.17 4.21
C LEU A 545 10.90 -17.38 3.99
N LEU A 546 10.21 -17.86 5.01
CA LEU A 546 9.24 -18.95 4.90
C LEU A 546 8.07 -18.58 3.97
N GLN A 547 7.52 -17.37 4.12
CA GLN A 547 6.52 -16.86 3.17
C GLN A 547 7.12 -16.67 1.78
N ALA A 548 8.33 -16.10 1.64
CA ALA A 548 8.97 -15.93 0.32
C ALA A 548 9.20 -17.27 -0.41
N VAL A 549 9.60 -18.34 0.31
CA VAL A 549 9.67 -19.72 -0.22
C VAL A 549 8.29 -20.17 -0.70
N THR A 550 7.27 -20.02 0.15
CA THR A 550 5.88 -20.41 -0.13
C THR A 550 5.34 -19.71 -1.39
N THR A 551 5.51 -18.39 -1.48
CA THR A 551 5.04 -17.58 -2.62
C THR A 551 5.81 -17.87 -3.90
N THR A 552 7.13 -18.11 -3.82
CA THR A 552 7.94 -18.49 -4.98
C THR A 552 7.51 -19.86 -5.54
N ILE A 553 7.12 -20.83 -4.71
CA ILE A 553 6.52 -22.08 -5.20
C ILE A 553 5.21 -21.77 -5.95
N ILE A 554 4.30 -21.00 -5.34
CA ILE A 554 2.97 -20.67 -5.89
C ILE A 554 3.06 -19.88 -7.21
N SER A 555 3.67 -18.70 -7.23
CA SER A 555 3.65 -17.76 -8.36
C SER A 555 5.02 -17.47 -8.99
N GLY A 556 6.13 -17.92 -8.38
CA GLY A 556 7.50 -17.63 -8.84
C GLY A 556 8.08 -16.31 -8.35
N ARG A 557 7.36 -15.62 -7.45
CA ARG A 557 7.70 -14.31 -6.89
C ARG A 557 6.88 -14.06 -5.61
N GLY A 558 6.93 -12.85 -5.07
CA GLY A 558 6.01 -12.45 -4.00
C GLY A 558 4.54 -12.41 -4.46
N ILE A 559 3.60 -12.62 -3.54
CA ILE A 559 2.17 -12.39 -3.78
C ILE A 559 1.79 -10.91 -3.51
N ALA A 560 0.51 -10.57 -3.67
CA ALA A 560 0.01 -9.26 -3.26
C ALA A 560 0.18 -9.06 -1.75
N CYS A 561 0.61 -7.87 -1.32
CA CYS A 561 0.98 -7.59 0.06
C CYS A 561 0.26 -6.32 0.57
N MET A 562 -0.15 -6.34 1.83
CA MET A 562 -0.80 -5.21 2.52
C MET A 562 -0.37 -5.13 3.98
N SER A 563 -0.40 -3.93 4.56
CA SER A 563 -0.36 -3.76 6.02
C SER A 563 -1.70 -4.16 6.65
N LEU A 564 -1.71 -4.43 7.96
CA LEU A 564 -2.97 -4.55 8.70
C LEU A 564 -3.74 -3.20 8.68
N PRO A 565 -5.00 -3.17 8.23
CA PRO A 565 -5.85 -1.97 8.28
C PRO A 565 -6.14 -1.51 9.72
N HIS A 566 -6.38 -0.20 9.89
CA HIS A 566 -6.58 0.40 11.21
C HIS A 566 -7.99 0.22 11.79
N ASP A 567 -9.01 0.07 10.94
CA ASP A 567 -10.40 -0.14 11.34
C ASP A 567 -11.16 -1.09 10.38
N ASP A 568 -12.33 -1.57 10.81
CA ASP A 568 -13.17 -2.52 10.05
C ASP A 568 -13.68 -1.95 8.71
N VAL A 569 -13.86 -0.63 8.62
CA VAL A 569 -14.31 0.05 7.40
C VAL A 569 -13.16 0.14 6.39
N GLU A 570 -11.93 0.40 6.84
CA GLU A 570 -10.72 0.27 6.02
C GLU A 570 -10.49 -1.18 5.59
N PHE A 571 -10.67 -2.15 6.49
CA PHE A 571 -10.57 -3.58 6.15
C PHE A 571 -11.58 -3.99 5.08
N SER A 572 -12.85 -3.62 5.25
CA SER A 572 -13.94 -3.89 4.29
C SER A 572 -13.68 -3.25 2.91
N LYS A 573 -13.15 -2.03 2.86
CA LYS A 573 -12.70 -1.39 1.61
C LYS A 573 -11.57 -2.19 0.94
N THR A 574 -10.56 -2.60 1.70
CA THR A 574 -9.40 -3.34 1.18
C THR A 574 -9.80 -4.74 0.68
N ILE A 575 -10.66 -5.46 1.41
CA ILE A 575 -11.26 -6.74 0.96
C ILE A 575 -12.06 -6.52 -0.34
N THR A 576 -12.79 -5.41 -0.46
CA THR A 576 -13.49 -5.07 -1.72
C THR A 576 -12.50 -4.84 -2.87
N SER A 577 -11.35 -4.19 -2.64
CA SER A 577 -10.27 -4.06 -3.63
C SER A 577 -9.64 -5.41 -4.01
N VAL A 578 -9.43 -6.32 -3.05
CA VAL A 578 -8.96 -7.71 -3.29
C VAL A 578 -9.95 -8.45 -4.21
N ALA A 579 -11.24 -8.37 -3.90
CA ALA A 579 -12.30 -9.03 -4.66
C ALA A 579 -12.46 -8.46 -6.08
N ILE A 580 -12.41 -7.13 -6.24
CA ILE A 580 -12.42 -6.47 -7.55
C ILE A 580 -11.21 -6.93 -8.38
N ALA A 581 -10.00 -6.85 -7.84
CA ALA A 581 -8.76 -7.20 -8.54
C ALA A 581 -8.58 -8.71 -8.82
N GLY A 582 -9.45 -9.58 -8.26
CA GLY A 582 -9.46 -11.02 -8.53
C GLY A 582 -8.24 -11.76 -8.00
N LEU A 583 -7.69 -11.33 -6.85
CA LEU A 583 -6.44 -11.88 -6.30
C LEU A 583 -6.67 -13.30 -5.74
N THR A 584 -5.75 -14.21 -6.08
CA THR A 584 -5.77 -15.61 -5.62
C THR A 584 -5.01 -15.81 -4.31
N SER A 585 -4.09 -14.90 -3.94
CA SER A 585 -3.37 -14.94 -2.67
C SER A 585 -2.98 -13.52 -2.22
N VAL A 586 -3.12 -13.23 -0.94
CA VAL A 586 -2.77 -11.94 -0.31
C VAL A 586 -2.07 -12.18 1.03
N LEU A 587 -0.95 -11.48 1.25
CA LEU A 587 -0.21 -11.43 2.51
C LEU A 587 -0.56 -10.15 3.29
N ILE A 588 -0.94 -10.31 4.56
CA ILE A 588 -0.95 -9.23 5.55
C ILE A 588 0.40 -9.29 6.29
N ASP A 589 1.34 -8.40 5.92
CA ASP A 589 2.71 -8.46 6.44
C ASP A 589 2.90 -7.63 7.72
N ASN A 590 3.80 -8.12 8.59
CA ASN A 590 4.22 -7.47 9.84
C ASN A 590 3.03 -7.02 10.73
N ILE A 591 2.10 -7.96 10.95
CA ILE A 591 0.90 -7.78 11.78
C ILE A 591 1.32 -7.30 13.17
N SER A 592 0.73 -6.18 13.59
CA SER A 592 0.93 -5.54 14.89
C SER A 592 -0.40 -5.02 15.43
N GLY A 593 -0.60 -5.12 16.74
CA GLY A 593 -1.94 -4.98 17.34
C GLY A 593 -2.67 -6.33 17.38
N VAL A 594 -4.00 -6.30 17.26
CA VAL A 594 -4.86 -7.50 17.23
C VAL A 594 -5.30 -7.78 15.80
N LEU A 595 -5.15 -9.02 15.36
CA LEU A 595 -5.68 -9.52 14.10
C LEU A 595 -7.12 -10.00 14.29
N GLY A 596 -8.08 -9.29 13.71
CA GLY A 596 -9.50 -9.66 13.71
C GLY A 596 -10.40 -8.45 13.48
N SER A 597 -11.48 -8.65 12.72
CA SER A 597 -12.48 -7.62 12.41
C SER A 597 -13.74 -8.30 11.85
N ALA A 598 -14.92 -7.73 12.04
CA ALA A 598 -16.17 -8.33 11.56
C ALA A 598 -16.18 -8.52 10.03
N ALA A 599 -15.65 -7.55 9.28
CA ALA A 599 -15.46 -7.64 7.84
C ALA A 599 -14.45 -8.74 7.46
N PHE A 600 -13.34 -8.88 8.19
CA PHE A 600 -12.33 -9.90 7.90
C PHE A 600 -12.79 -11.31 8.29
N ASP A 601 -13.47 -11.47 9.43
CA ASP A 601 -14.04 -12.74 9.89
C ASP A 601 -15.16 -13.25 8.98
N ALA A 602 -15.90 -12.34 8.32
CA ALA A 602 -16.81 -12.68 7.23
C ALA A 602 -16.08 -13.05 5.93
N ALA A 603 -15.03 -12.29 5.56
CA ALA A 603 -14.22 -12.55 4.36
C ALA A 603 -13.42 -13.86 4.43
N LEU A 604 -13.09 -14.33 5.65
CA LEU A 604 -12.45 -15.63 5.89
C LEU A 604 -13.42 -16.81 5.78
N THR A 605 -14.74 -16.59 5.83
CA THR A 605 -15.76 -17.66 5.73
C THR A 605 -16.59 -17.61 4.44
N ALA A 606 -16.58 -16.49 3.71
CA ALA A 606 -17.32 -16.32 2.47
C ALA A 606 -16.55 -16.81 1.22
N THR A 607 -17.30 -17.25 0.22
CA THR A 607 -16.81 -17.54 -1.15
C THR A 607 -17.10 -16.40 -2.15
N SER A 608 -17.87 -15.39 -1.73
CA SER A 608 -18.25 -14.24 -2.54
C SER A 608 -18.39 -12.97 -1.70
N TRP A 609 -18.10 -11.81 -2.27
CA TRP A 609 -18.10 -10.52 -1.58
C TRP A 609 -18.94 -9.46 -2.30
N THR A 610 -19.59 -8.59 -1.54
CA THR A 610 -20.27 -7.39 -2.02
C THR A 610 -19.86 -6.19 -1.19
N GLY A 611 -19.33 -5.15 -1.82
CA GLY A 611 -18.85 -3.95 -1.12
C GLY A 611 -19.19 -2.66 -1.86
N ARG A 612 -18.86 -1.51 -1.27
CA ARG A 612 -18.95 -0.20 -1.95
C ARG A 612 -17.66 0.08 -2.68
N VAL A 613 -17.75 0.48 -3.95
CA VAL A 613 -16.59 0.88 -4.76
C VAL A 613 -15.97 2.15 -4.18
N LEU A 614 -14.65 2.14 -3.97
CA LEU A 614 -13.92 3.30 -3.44
C LEU A 614 -14.14 4.55 -4.32
N GLY A 615 -14.44 5.67 -3.68
CA GLY A 615 -14.73 6.95 -4.36
C GLY A 615 -16.11 7.03 -5.05
N GLN A 616 -16.97 6.01 -4.95
CA GLN A 616 -18.28 6.00 -5.60
C GLN A 616 -19.40 5.59 -4.63
N SER A 617 -20.62 6.09 -4.86
CA SER A 617 -21.84 5.61 -4.18
C SER A 617 -22.38 4.30 -4.76
N LYS A 618 -21.58 3.58 -5.57
CA LYS A 618 -21.95 2.36 -6.28
C LYS A 618 -21.56 1.12 -5.46
N MET A 619 -22.49 0.18 -5.29
CA MET A 619 -22.19 -1.16 -4.79
C MET A 619 -21.65 -2.04 -5.93
N THR A 620 -20.74 -2.95 -5.61
CA THR A 620 -20.38 -4.05 -6.52
C THR A 620 -21.55 -5.01 -6.66
N VAL A 621 -21.61 -5.76 -7.76
CA VAL A 621 -22.33 -7.04 -7.75
C VAL A 621 -21.56 -8.06 -6.89
N SER A 622 -22.09 -9.27 -6.75
CA SER A 622 -21.37 -10.36 -6.07
C SER A 622 -20.08 -10.72 -6.84
N LEU A 623 -18.94 -10.50 -6.18
CA LEU A 623 -17.59 -10.80 -6.69
C LEU A 623 -17.10 -12.13 -6.11
N PRO A 624 -16.47 -13.02 -6.90
CA PRO A 624 -15.81 -14.22 -6.35
C PRO A 624 -14.71 -13.84 -5.35
N LEU A 625 -14.78 -14.38 -4.13
CA LEU A 625 -13.78 -14.22 -3.06
C LEU A 625 -13.08 -15.57 -2.84
N LEU A 626 -12.23 -15.95 -3.80
CA LEU A 626 -11.48 -17.21 -3.79
C LEU A 626 -10.01 -17.01 -3.42
N VAL A 627 -9.69 -15.91 -2.74
CA VAL A 627 -8.36 -15.60 -2.22
C VAL A 627 -7.94 -16.59 -1.13
N THR A 628 -6.64 -16.89 -1.05
CA THR A 628 -6.00 -17.51 0.12
C THR A 628 -5.29 -16.41 0.91
N TRP A 629 -5.64 -16.25 2.18
CA TRP A 629 -5.05 -15.22 3.04
C TRP A 629 -3.82 -15.77 3.76
N TYR A 630 -2.75 -14.98 3.79
CA TYR A 630 -1.50 -15.25 4.51
C TYR A 630 -1.24 -14.11 5.51
N GLY A 631 -0.55 -14.41 6.61
CA GLY A 631 -0.14 -13.42 7.60
C GLY A 631 1.26 -13.68 8.16
N THR A 632 1.91 -12.62 8.65
CA THR A 632 3.18 -12.70 9.40
C THR A 632 3.16 -11.82 10.65
N GLY A 633 3.83 -12.22 11.73
CA GLY A 633 4.02 -11.34 12.89
C GLY A 633 4.90 -11.92 14.00
N ASN A 634 4.93 -11.29 15.18
CA ASN A 634 5.76 -11.71 16.31
C ASN A 634 4.91 -11.80 17.59
N ASN A 635 4.52 -13.01 17.99
CA ASN A 635 3.53 -13.27 19.03
C ASN A 635 2.21 -12.54 18.74
N VAL A 636 1.65 -12.80 17.55
CA VAL A 636 0.43 -12.13 17.04
C VAL A 636 -0.74 -12.33 18.01
N ALA A 637 -1.33 -11.23 18.49
CA ALA A 637 -2.60 -11.26 19.20
C ALA A 637 -3.74 -11.38 18.18
N ILE A 638 -4.74 -12.22 18.46
CA ILE A 638 -5.82 -12.56 17.53
C ILE A 638 -7.17 -12.44 18.25
N GLY A 639 -8.21 -11.98 17.54
CA GLY A 639 -9.58 -11.96 18.04
C GLY A 639 -10.14 -13.37 18.27
N ALA A 640 -11.01 -13.54 19.27
CA ALA A 640 -11.51 -14.85 19.68
C ALA A 640 -12.41 -15.56 18.63
N ASP A 641 -13.00 -14.81 17.68
CA ASP A 641 -13.70 -15.38 16.53
C ASP A 641 -12.72 -15.69 15.37
N THR A 642 -11.79 -14.77 15.11
CA THR A 642 -10.72 -14.92 14.11
C THR A 642 -9.82 -16.12 14.38
N SER A 643 -9.45 -16.40 15.63
CA SER A 643 -8.56 -17.52 15.99
C SER A 643 -9.08 -18.88 15.51
N ARG A 644 -10.41 -19.05 15.45
CA ARG A 644 -11.10 -20.28 15.00
C ARG A 644 -11.03 -20.49 13.48
N ARG A 645 -10.59 -19.46 12.74
CA ARG A 645 -10.43 -19.39 11.28
C ARG A 645 -8.95 -19.41 10.84
N VAL A 646 -8.02 -19.50 11.78
CA VAL A 646 -6.57 -19.50 11.52
C VAL A 646 -6.02 -20.92 11.46
N LEU A 647 -5.17 -21.17 10.47
CA LEU A 647 -4.16 -22.23 10.49
C LEU A 647 -2.84 -21.63 10.98
N HIS A 648 -2.29 -22.17 12.07
CA HIS A 648 -1.18 -21.54 12.79
C HIS A 648 0.15 -22.22 12.46
N ILE A 649 1.12 -21.44 11.98
CA ILE A 649 2.48 -21.88 11.67
C ILE A 649 3.41 -21.16 12.63
N ARG A 650 3.72 -21.81 13.77
CA ARG A 650 4.54 -21.24 14.83
C ARG A 650 5.99 -21.68 14.66
N LEU A 651 6.91 -20.70 14.60
CA LEU A 651 8.34 -20.93 14.70
C LEU A 651 8.83 -20.55 16.11
N GLU A 652 9.59 -21.43 16.78
CA GLU A 652 10.20 -21.12 18.08
C GLU A 652 11.64 -21.60 18.15
N THR A 653 12.52 -20.70 18.60
CA THR A 653 13.95 -20.98 18.76
C THR A 653 14.47 -20.41 20.08
N PRO A 654 15.38 -21.11 20.78
CA PRO A 654 15.98 -20.63 22.03
C PRO A 654 17.11 -19.60 21.80
N LEU A 655 17.50 -19.35 20.55
CA LEU A 655 18.61 -18.43 20.22
C LEU A 655 18.19 -16.96 20.38
N GLU A 656 19.04 -16.15 21.01
CA GLU A 656 18.82 -14.69 21.12
C GLU A 656 18.87 -13.98 19.76
N LYS A 657 19.69 -14.50 18.84
CA LYS A 657 19.87 -14.00 17.47
C LYS A 657 19.82 -15.15 16.44
N PRO A 658 18.63 -15.65 16.07
CA PRO A 658 18.49 -16.71 15.08
C PRO A 658 19.08 -16.36 13.71
N GLU A 659 19.19 -15.07 13.39
CA GLU A 659 19.74 -14.53 12.15
C GLU A 659 21.27 -14.66 12.01
N GLU A 660 22.01 -14.98 13.07
CA GLU A 660 23.47 -15.20 13.02
C GLU A 660 23.85 -16.68 12.77
N ARG A 661 22.87 -17.55 12.50
CA ARG A 661 23.08 -18.95 12.07
C ARG A 661 23.82 -19.04 10.73
N THR A 662 24.57 -20.13 10.55
CA THR A 662 25.34 -20.42 9.31
C THR A 662 25.24 -21.90 8.87
N ASP A 663 24.55 -22.70 9.67
CA ASP A 663 24.34 -24.15 9.61
C ASP A 663 23.18 -24.56 8.68
N PHE A 664 22.91 -23.75 7.64
CA PHE A 664 21.82 -23.98 6.69
C PHE A 664 22.21 -24.96 5.58
N ARG A 665 21.31 -25.91 5.27
CA ARG A 665 21.40 -26.85 4.14
C ARG A 665 21.48 -26.12 2.79
N HIS A 666 20.76 -25.01 2.67
CA HIS A 666 20.73 -24.17 1.46
C HIS A 666 21.09 -22.72 1.81
N ARG A 667 22.34 -22.31 1.57
CA ARG A 667 22.81 -20.93 1.82
C ARG A 667 22.05 -19.87 1.02
N ASP A 668 21.66 -20.19 -0.22
CA ASP A 668 20.67 -19.43 -0.98
C ASP A 668 19.43 -20.30 -1.21
N LEU A 669 18.55 -20.29 -0.21
CA LEU A 669 17.30 -21.04 -0.25
C LEU A 669 16.34 -20.50 -1.32
N LEU A 670 16.31 -19.19 -1.58
CA LEU A 670 15.41 -18.61 -2.59
C LEU A 670 15.90 -18.87 -4.01
N GLY A 671 17.20 -18.81 -4.27
CA GLY A 671 17.79 -19.27 -5.52
C GLY A 671 17.52 -20.76 -5.77
N TYR A 672 17.71 -21.61 -4.75
CA TYR A 672 17.38 -23.03 -4.83
C TYR A 672 15.90 -23.28 -5.17
N VAL A 673 14.98 -22.62 -4.45
CA VAL A 673 13.52 -22.77 -4.66
C VAL A 673 13.06 -22.18 -5.99
N THR A 674 13.70 -21.12 -6.48
CA THR A 674 13.44 -20.55 -7.81
C THR A 674 13.87 -21.54 -8.91
N ALA A 675 15.06 -22.13 -8.79
CA ALA A 675 15.59 -23.10 -9.75
C ALA A 675 14.77 -24.40 -9.81
N HIS A 676 14.28 -24.89 -8.66
CA HIS A 676 13.48 -26.13 -8.58
C HIS A 676 11.97 -25.88 -8.56
N ARG A 677 11.50 -24.65 -8.84
CA ARG A 677 10.09 -24.26 -8.72
C ARG A 677 9.16 -25.21 -9.46
N GLY A 678 9.49 -25.57 -10.70
CA GLY A 678 8.69 -26.47 -11.52
C GLY A 678 8.43 -27.80 -10.84
N GLU A 679 9.46 -28.40 -10.25
CA GLU A 679 9.35 -29.67 -9.52
C GLU A 679 8.59 -29.55 -8.21
N LEU A 680 8.76 -28.45 -7.47
CA LEU A 680 8.07 -28.19 -6.20
C LEU A 680 6.56 -27.94 -6.41
N ALA A 681 6.20 -27.21 -7.47
CA ALA A 681 4.82 -27.01 -7.89
C ALA A 681 4.14 -28.34 -8.31
N ILE A 682 4.88 -29.21 -8.99
CA ILE A 682 4.37 -30.54 -9.38
C ILE A 682 4.29 -31.48 -8.17
N ALA A 683 5.18 -31.38 -7.19
CA ALA A 683 5.03 -32.06 -5.90
C ALA A 683 3.70 -31.68 -5.21
N CYS A 684 3.36 -30.37 -5.16
CA CYS A 684 2.07 -29.91 -4.63
C CYS A 684 0.87 -30.57 -5.34
N CYS A 685 0.89 -30.62 -6.68
CA CYS A 685 -0.17 -31.25 -7.46
C CYS A 685 -0.23 -32.78 -7.24
N THR A 686 0.91 -33.43 -7.13
CA THR A 686 1.05 -34.89 -6.99
C THR A 686 0.40 -35.38 -5.70
N ILE A 687 0.65 -34.69 -4.57
CA ILE A 687 0.05 -35.01 -3.26
C ILE A 687 -1.47 -34.94 -3.32
N LEU A 688 -1.99 -33.81 -3.83
CA LEU A 688 -3.43 -33.56 -3.93
C LEU A 688 -4.12 -34.53 -4.87
N LYS A 689 -3.49 -34.86 -6.01
CA LYS A 689 -4.04 -35.78 -7.00
C LYS A 689 -3.99 -37.24 -6.54
N ALA A 690 -2.90 -37.70 -5.93
CA ALA A 690 -2.80 -39.08 -5.43
C ALA A 690 -3.90 -39.39 -4.40
N TYR A 691 -4.14 -38.47 -3.48
CA TYR A 691 -5.21 -38.58 -2.49
C TYR A 691 -6.62 -38.52 -3.13
N PHE A 692 -6.78 -37.77 -4.22
CA PHE A 692 -8.03 -37.75 -5.00
C PHE A 692 -8.27 -39.05 -5.77
N ASP A 693 -7.25 -39.56 -6.46
CA ASP A 693 -7.30 -40.83 -7.20
C ASP A 693 -7.52 -42.03 -6.26
N ALA A 694 -7.01 -41.95 -5.02
CA ALA A 694 -7.30 -42.89 -3.93
C ALA A 694 -8.74 -42.79 -3.37
N GLY A 695 -9.57 -41.88 -3.88
CA GLY A 695 -10.97 -41.72 -3.51
C GLY A 695 -11.26 -40.79 -2.33
N LEU A 696 -10.30 -39.93 -1.93
CA LEU A 696 -10.37 -39.06 -0.76
C LEU A 696 -10.73 -39.86 0.53
N PRO A 697 -9.93 -40.88 0.90
CA PRO A 697 -10.21 -41.76 2.03
C PRO A 697 -10.25 -40.98 3.34
N ASP A 698 -11.24 -41.28 4.19
CA ASP A 698 -11.42 -40.60 5.46
C ASP A 698 -10.26 -40.92 6.42
N GLN A 699 -9.73 -39.87 7.05
CA GLN A 699 -8.61 -39.94 7.99
C GLN A 699 -9.10 -39.80 9.46
N GLY A 700 -10.42 -39.84 9.70
CA GLY A 700 -11.00 -39.77 11.06
C GLY A 700 -10.87 -38.39 11.72
N LEU A 701 -10.66 -37.35 10.92
CA LEU A 701 -10.26 -36.02 11.38
C LEU A 701 -11.42 -35.25 12.00
N ARG A 702 -11.21 -34.72 13.21
CA ARG A 702 -12.17 -33.81 13.88
C ARG A 702 -12.55 -32.65 12.97
N GLU A 703 -13.85 -32.39 12.83
CA GLU A 703 -14.39 -31.36 11.96
C GLU A 703 -13.82 -29.96 12.24
N TRP A 704 -13.69 -29.16 11.17
CA TRP A 704 -13.32 -27.75 11.22
C TRP A 704 -14.45 -26.95 10.57
N GLY A 705 -15.36 -26.45 11.40
CA GLY A 705 -16.56 -25.72 10.97
C GLY A 705 -16.26 -24.58 9.99
N SER A 706 -17.05 -24.49 8.93
CA SER A 706 -16.88 -23.64 7.73
C SER A 706 -15.76 -24.04 6.77
N TYR A 707 -14.85 -24.95 7.15
CA TYR A 707 -13.69 -25.36 6.35
C TYR A 707 -13.70 -26.86 6.04
N GLU A 708 -14.84 -27.55 6.12
CA GLU A 708 -14.97 -28.99 6.02
C GLU A 708 -14.48 -29.52 4.67
N LYS A 709 -14.75 -28.77 3.59
CA LYS A 709 -14.32 -29.14 2.22
C LYS A 709 -12.80 -28.95 2.01
N TRP A 710 -12.22 -27.88 2.55
CA TRP A 710 -10.77 -27.68 2.57
C TRP A 710 -10.08 -28.74 3.45
N SER A 711 -10.65 -29.02 4.62
CA SER A 711 -10.16 -30.01 5.58
C SER A 711 -10.17 -31.42 4.99
N ARG A 712 -11.25 -31.80 4.29
CA ARG A 712 -11.33 -33.11 3.64
C ARG A 712 -10.23 -33.28 2.58
N LEU A 713 -9.92 -32.24 1.80
CA LEU A 713 -8.94 -32.35 0.72
C LEU A 713 -7.49 -32.12 1.17
N VAL A 714 -7.18 -30.93 1.71
CA VAL A 714 -5.80 -30.50 1.97
C VAL A 714 -5.23 -31.17 3.21
N ARG A 715 -5.92 -31.04 4.33
CA ARG A 715 -5.55 -31.66 5.61
C ARG A 715 -5.67 -33.19 5.55
N GLY A 716 -6.69 -33.70 4.84
CA GLY A 716 -6.83 -35.13 4.51
C GLY A 716 -5.62 -35.70 3.75
N ALA A 717 -5.19 -35.07 2.66
CA ALA A 717 -4.04 -35.54 1.87
C ALA A 717 -2.72 -35.54 2.68
N ILE A 718 -2.54 -34.57 3.56
CA ILE A 718 -1.34 -34.44 4.42
C ILE A 718 -1.26 -35.58 5.43
N VAL A 719 -2.36 -35.87 6.14
CA VAL A 719 -2.41 -36.95 7.14
C VAL A 719 -2.37 -38.32 6.47
N TRP A 720 -3.01 -38.47 5.31
CA TRP A 720 -2.92 -39.68 4.48
C TRP A 720 -1.48 -39.97 4.00
N ALA A 721 -0.70 -38.92 3.69
CA ALA A 721 0.74 -39.01 3.41
C ALA A 721 1.61 -39.08 4.68
N GLY A 722 1.06 -39.56 5.80
CA GLY A 722 1.78 -39.91 7.02
C GLY A 722 2.26 -38.74 7.89
N GLN A 723 1.81 -37.51 7.63
CA GLN A 723 2.22 -36.32 8.40
C GLN A 723 1.29 -36.06 9.60
N ALA A 724 1.78 -35.26 10.56
CA ALA A 724 0.99 -34.82 11.71
C ALA A 724 -0.20 -33.95 11.29
N ASP A 725 -1.27 -33.91 12.09
CA ASP A 725 -2.48 -33.16 11.73
C ASP A 725 -2.25 -31.63 11.83
N PRO A 726 -2.23 -30.88 10.72
CA PRO A 726 -2.08 -29.42 10.76
C PRO A 726 -3.23 -28.71 11.49
N GLY A 727 -4.39 -29.36 11.63
CA GLY A 727 -5.57 -28.85 12.34
C GLY A 727 -5.40 -28.70 13.86
N GLU A 728 -4.42 -29.38 14.47
CA GLU A 728 -4.11 -29.26 15.90
C GLU A 728 -3.61 -27.86 16.28
N THR A 729 -2.86 -27.22 15.37
CA THR A 729 -2.26 -25.89 15.58
C THR A 729 -3.29 -24.80 15.84
N ARG A 730 -4.52 -24.96 15.32
CA ARG A 730 -5.67 -24.09 15.62
C ARG A 730 -6.19 -24.31 17.04
N VAL A 731 -6.19 -25.56 17.52
CA VAL A 731 -6.71 -25.89 18.86
C VAL A 731 -5.83 -25.24 19.92
N GLU A 732 -4.52 -25.41 19.83
CA GLU A 732 -3.53 -24.71 20.67
C GLU A 732 -3.72 -23.19 20.61
N LEU A 733 -3.85 -22.62 19.41
CA LEU A 733 -4.04 -21.18 19.23
C LEU A 733 -5.36 -20.66 19.83
N ALA A 734 -6.45 -21.41 19.69
CA ALA A 734 -7.77 -21.05 20.22
C ALA A 734 -7.80 -21.14 21.75
N GLU A 735 -7.27 -22.22 22.33
CA GLU A 735 -7.17 -22.38 23.79
C GLU A 735 -6.29 -21.27 24.40
N ARG A 736 -5.15 -20.96 23.77
CA ARG A 736 -4.26 -19.86 24.17
C ARG A 736 -4.93 -18.49 24.04
N SER A 737 -5.74 -18.28 23.00
CA SER A 737 -6.53 -17.06 22.79
C SER A 737 -7.64 -16.88 23.85
N ASP A 738 -8.39 -17.95 24.15
CA ASP A 738 -9.46 -17.93 25.15
C ASP A 738 -8.88 -17.79 26.58
N LEU A 739 -7.73 -18.40 26.89
CA LEU A 739 -6.99 -18.15 28.14
C LEU A 739 -6.53 -16.69 28.27
N GLU A 740 -6.01 -16.07 27.20
CA GLU A 740 -5.67 -14.65 27.20
C GLU A 740 -6.89 -13.73 27.34
N ALA A 741 -8.02 -14.09 26.71
CA ALA A 741 -9.26 -13.32 26.81
C ALA A 741 -9.85 -13.39 28.23
N ASN A 742 -9.83 -14.57 28.86
CA ASN A 742 -10.25 -14.74 30.25
C ASN A 742 -9.31 -14.01 31.23
N ALA A 743 -7.99 -14.11 31.04
CA ALA A 743 -7.00 -13.33 31.79
C ALA A 743 -7.25 -11.82 31.71
N LEU A 744 -7.52 -11.29 30.52
CA LEU A 744 -7.86 -9.89 30.31
C LEU A 744 -9.19 -9.51 31.00
N LYS A 745 -10.24 -10.32 30.83
CA LYS A 745 -11.55 -10.10 31.45
C LYS A 745 -11.46 -10.06 32.98
N GLY A 746 -10.71 -10.99 33.58
CA GLY A 746 -10.45 -11.03 35.02
C GLY A 746 -9.67 -9.81 35.48
N LEU A 747 -8.59 -9.44 34.79
CA LEU A 747 -7.77 -8.27 35.14
C LEU A 747 -8.55 -6.95 35.04
N LEU A 748 -9.42 -6.78 34.04
CA LEU A 748 -10.27 -5.58 33.95
C LEU A 748 -11.21 -5.47 35.17
N ALA A 749 -11.90 -6.55 35.52
CA ALA A 749 -12.78 -6.59 36.70
C ALA A 749 -12.01 -6.37 38.02
N ALA A 750 -10.81 -6.93 38.13
CA ALA A 750 -9.91 -6.69 39.26
C ALA A 750 -9.43 -5.23 39.35
N TRP A 751 -9.23 -4.56 38.20
CA TRP A 751 -8.79 -3.17 38.17
C TRP A 751 -9.91 -2.19 38.49
N GLU A 752 -11.12 -2.43 37.97
CA GLU A 752 -12.33 -1.67 38.34
C GLU A 752 -12.64 -1.78 39.84
N GLN A 753 -12.36 -2.92 40.47
CA GLN A 753 -12.50 -3.08 41.93
C GLN A 753 -11.49 -2.21 42.71
N LEU A 754 -10.27 -2.04 42.17
CA LEU A 754 -9.20 -1.24 42.79
C LEU A 754 -9.35 0.26 42.51
N ASP A 755 -9.90 0.63 41.35
CA ASP A 755 -10.04 2.00 40.82
C ASP A 755 -11.50 2.30 40.42
N PRO A 756 -12.45 2.33 41.37
CA PRO A 756 -13.88 2.47 41.06
C PRO A 756 -14.24 3.84 40.46
N GLU A 757 -13.49 4.89 40.82
CA GLU A 757 -13.62 6.24 40.27
C GLU A 757 -12.86 6.42 38.93
N ASN A 758 -12.10 5.39 38.51
CA ASN A 758 -11.29 5.37 37.28
C ASN A 758 -10.27 6.53 37.21
N GLU A 759 -9.72 6.93 38.36
CA GLU A 759 -8.74 8.00 38.48
C GLU A 759 -7.36 7.61 37.93
N GLY A 760 -7.09 6.33 37.71
CA GLY A 760 -5.87 5.81 37.11
C GLY A 760 -4.85 5.35 38.15
N LEU A 761 -4.64 4.03 38.25
CA LEU A 761 -3.70 3.44 39.21
C LEU A 761 -2.34 3.12 38.58
N THR A 762 -1.25 3.47 39.28
CA THR A 762 0.05 2.86 38.97
C THR A 762 0.10 1.41 39.43
N ALA A 763 0.88 0.56 38.75
CA ALA A 763 1.07 -0.84 39.16
C ALA A 763 1.69 -0.98 40.58
N ALA A 764 2.34 0.08 41.09
CA ALA A 764 2.85 0.17 42.46
C ALA A 764 1.83 0.70 43.48
N HIS A 765 0.71 1.27 43.03
CA HIS A 765 -0.45 1.59 43.88
C HIS A 765 -1.40 0.39 43.96
N ALA A 766 -1.70 -0.25 42.83
CA ALA A 766 -2.52 -1.47 42.77
C ALA A 766 -2.00 -2.58 43.72
N LEU A 767 -0.69 -2.85 43.73
CA LEU A 767 -0.10 -3.80 44.68
C LEU A 767 -0.29 -3.39 46.14
N ARG A 768 -0.05 -2.11 46.49
CA ARG A 768 -0.25 -1.63 47.86
C ARG A 768 -1.70 -1.76 48.31
N LEU A 769 -2.67 -1.45 47.45
CA LEU A 769 -4.09 -1.67 47.77
C LEU A 769 -4.40 -3.15 48.08
N LEU A 770 -3.79 -4.09 47.35
CA LEU A 770 -3.94 -5.54 47.55
C LEU A 770 -3.19 -6.08 48.79
N ASP A 771 -2.10 -5.44 49.19
CA ASP A 771 -1.30 -5.80 50.38
C ASP A 771 -1.83 -5.14 51.67
N ASP A 772 -2.26 -3.87 51.60
CA ASP A 772 -2.77 -3.07 52.72
C ASP A 772 -4.24 -3.40 53.08
N PHE A 773 -5.04 -3.86 52.10
CA PHE A 773 -6.47 -4.18 52.30
C PHE A 773 -6.86 -5.56 51.69
N PRO A 774 -6.21 -6.67 52.12
CA PRO A 774 -6.34 -7.98 51.47
C PRO A 774 -7.77 -8.53 51.49
N ASP A 775 -8.53 -8.26 52.56
CA ASP A 775 -9.92 -8.75 52.73
C ASP A 775 -10.96 -7.89 51.99
N LYS A 776 -10.61 -6.66 51.62
CA LYS A 776 -11.47 -5.75 50.84
C LYS A 776 -11.43 -6.09 49.34
N TYR A 777 -10.26 -6.57 48.88
CA TYR A 777 -9.96 -6.78 47.47
C TYR A 777 -9.70 -8.26 47.13
N THR A 778 -10.29 -9.19 47.88
CA THR A 778 -10.04 -10.65 47.77
C THR A 778 -10.11 -11.18 46.34
N MET A 779 -11.14 -10.82 45.58
CA MET A 779 -11.31 -11.28 44.19
C MET A 779 -10.26 -10.70 43.24
N ALA A 780 -9.95 -9.40 43.34
CA ALA A 780 -8.82 -8.80 42.60
C ALA A 780 -7.47 -9.43 43.00
N ARG A 781 -7.30 -9.78 44.28
CA ARG A 781 -6.09 -10.41 44.83
C ARG A 781 -5.89 -11.83 44.30
N GLU A 782 -6.96 -12.62 44.19
CA GLU A 782 -6.96 -13.94 43.56
C GLU A 782 -6.56 -13.85 42.08
N VAL A 783 -7.19 -12.95 41.31
CA VAL A 783 -6.83 -12.70 39.91
C VAL A 783 -5.36 -12.29 39.76
N PHE A 784 -4.83 -11.44 40.64
CA PHE A 784 -3.42 -11.06 40.58
C PHE A 784 -2.47 -12.22 40.95
N ILE A 785 -2.84 -13.09 41.89
CA ILE A 785 -2.04 -14.27 42.25
C ILE A 785 -2.02 -15.28 41.10
N GLU A 786 -3.15 -15.51 40.44
CA GLU A 786 -3.25 -16.34 39.23
C GLU A 786 -2.38 -15.77 38.10
N GLN A 787 -2.61 -14.51 37.72
CA GLN A 787 -2.02 -13.90 36.53
C GLN A 787 -0.55 -13.49 36.66
N PHE A 788 -0.03 -13.32 37.89
CA PHE A 788 1.31 -12.78 38.11
C PHE A 788 2.21 -13.59 39.06
N ALA A 789 1.67 -14.52 39.85
CA ALA A 789 2.42 -15.22 40.89
C ALA A 789 2.49 -16.75 40.70
N HIS A 790 1.92 -17.28 39.61
CA HIS A 790 1.97 -18.70 39.23
C HIS A 790 1.59 -19.66 40.39
N GLY A 791 0.51 -19.33 41.11
CA GLY A 791 0.02 -20.11 42.24
C GLY A 791 0.87 -20.06 43.52
N LYS A 792 1.85 -19.15 43.61
CA LYS A 792 2.67 -18.95 44.82
C LYS A 792 2.33 -17.62 45.47
N ALA A 793 2.18 -17.59 46.79
CA ALA A 793 1.81 -16.39 47.56
C ALA A 793 2.95 -15.34 47.71
N LYS A 794 3.80 -15.17 46.70
CA LYS A 794 4.93 -14.23 46.71
C LYS A 794 4.64 -13.05 45.79
N ALA A 795 4.70 -11.84 46.34
CA ALA A 795 4.22 -10.63 45.68
C ALA A 795 4.72 -10.45 44.24
N ALA A 796 3.78 -10.19 43.33
CA ALA A 796 4.04 -9.92 41.93
C ALA A 796 4.90 -8.65 41.76
N SER A 797 5.84 -8.65 40.83
CA SER A 797 6.64 -7.43 40.59
C SER A 797 5.84 -6.38 39.81
N THR A 798 5.97 -5.11 40.20
CA THR A 798 5.42 -3.95 39.48
C THR A 798 5.75 -3.96 37.99
N ARG A 799 6.96 -4.45 37.63
CA ARG A 799 7.44 -4.61 36.25
C ARG A 799 6.70 -5.70 35.48
N ALA A 800 6.33 -6.82 36.12
CA ALA A 800 5.56 -7.89 35.49
C ALA A 800 4.12 -7.42 35.21
N ILE A 801 3.46 -6.81 36.20
CA ILE A 801 2.12 -6.23 36.06
C ILE A 801 2.11 -5.18 34.93
N GLY A 802 3.00 -4.20 34.98
CA GLY A 802 3.11 -3.16 33.94
C GLY A 802 3.38 -3.71 32.54
N LYS A 803 4.14 -4.81 32.40
CA LYS A 803 4.36 -5.48 31.11
C LYS A 803 3.08 -6.16 30.61
N ARG A 804 2.34 -6.86 31.46
CA ARG A 804 1.10 -7.57 31.09
C ARG A 804 -0.03 -6.60 30.72
N LEU A 805 -0.20 -5.52 31.50
CA LEU A 805 -1.14 -4.44 31.16
C LEU A 805 -0.77 -3.80 29.82
N SER A 806 0.53 -3.62 29.54
CA SER A 806 0.99 -3.13 28.22
C SER A 806 0.64 -4.09 27.07
N SER A 807 0.69 -5.42 27.26
CA SER A 807 0.21 -6.40 26.26
C SER A 807 -1.31 -6.51 26.15
N PHE A 808 -2.04 -5.84 27.05
CA PHE A 808 -3.50 -5.77 27.08
C PHE A 808 -4.07 -4.38 26.76
N ARG A 809 -3.21 -3.37 26.59
CA ARG A 809 -3.61 -2.00 26.26
C ARG A 809 -4.41 -1.99 24.95
N ARG A 810 -5.58 -1.34 24.97
CA ARG A 810 -6.52 -1.19 23.84
C ARG A 810 -7.05 -2.51 23.25
N ARG A 811 -6.96 -3.63 23.97
CA ARG A 811 -7.73 -4.84 23.67
C ARG A 811 -9.12 -4.70 24.30
N VAL A 812 -10.15 -4.60 23.46
CA VAL A 812 -11.55 -4.46 23.89
C VAL A 812 -12.16 -5.84 24.16
N ILE A 813 -12.80 -6.00 25.32
CA ILE A 813 -13.61 -7.18 25.67
C ILE A 813 -14.84 -6.77 26.49
N GLY A 814 -16.02 -7.22 26.08
CA GLY A 814 -17.29 -6.81 26.72
C GLY A 814 -17.52 -5.29 26.72
N GLY A 815 -17.05 -4.59 25.67
CA GLY A 815 -17.13 -3.12 25.57
C GLY A 815 -16.13 -2.35 26.42
N ARG A 816 -15.12 -3.01 27.02
CA ARG A 816 -14.14 -2.40 27.94
C ARG A 816 -12.69 -2.71 27.55
N MET A 817 -11.76 -1.80 27.82
CA MET A 817 -10.32 -1.99 27.56
C MET A 817 -9.44 -1.27 28.58
N PHE A 818 -8.18 -1.70 28.70
CA PHE A 818 -7.15 -0.92 29.40
C PHE A 818 -6.61 0.20 28.51
N ASP A 819 -6.51 1.42 29.03
CA ASP A 819 -5.57 2.43 28.53
C ASP A 819 -4.69 2.94 29.69
N CYS A 820 -3.75 3.85 29.39
CA CYS A 820 -2.87 4.46 30.38
C CYS A 820 -2.60 5.93 30.08
N LYS A 821 -2.58 6.73 31.15
CA LYS A 821 -2.05 8.09 31.22
C LYS A 821 -0.80 8.09 32.13
N PRO A 822 -0.11 9.22 32.34
CA PRO A 822 1.00 9.32 33.26
C PRO A 822 0.58 9.96 34.59
N ASP A 823 1.31 9.62 35.65
CA ASP A 823 1.41 10.47 36.84
C ASP A 823 2.30 11.71 36.56
N ARG A 824 2.42 12.60 37.55
CA ARG A 824 3.26 13.81 37.47
C ARG A 824 4.77 13.52 37.39
N ASN A 825 5.20 12.30 37.68
CA ASN A 825 6.57 11.82 37.56
C ASN A 825 6.81 11.07 36.23
N GLY A 826 5.78 10.97 35.38
CA GLY A 826 5.82 10.27 34.12
C GLY A 826 5.68 8.75 34.22
N ILE A 827 5.08 8.19 35.27
CA ILE A 827 4.82 6.75 35.53
C ILE A 827 3.43 6.35 35.02
N GLN A 828 3.20 5.13 34.50
CA GLN A 828 1.88 4.73 33.97
C GLN A 828 0.84 4.68 35.09
N GLU A 829 -0.23 5.46 34.94
CA GLU A 829 -1.51 5.31 35.61
C GLU A 829 -2.46 4.59 34.63
N TRP A 830 -2.82 3.35 34.96
CA TRP A 830 -3.68 2.48 34.16
C TRP A 830 -5.13 2.63 34.57
N LEU A 831 -6.02 2.72 33.58
CA LEU A 831 -7.43 3.02 33.73
C LEU A 831 -8.26 2.18 32.75
N VAL A 832 -9.54 1.96 33.05
CA VAL A 832 -10.45 1.12 32.26
C VAL A 832 -11.41 2.01 31.48
N VAL A 833 -11.45 1.85 30.16
CA VAL A 833 -12.28 2.67 29.26
C VAL A 833 -13.42 1.83 28.69
N THR A 834 -14.66 2.30 28.81
CA THR A 834 -15.81 1.77 28.07
C THR A 834 -15.89 2.38 26.68
N ASP A 835 -16.13 1.56 25.66
CA ASP A 835 -16.33 2.04 24.29
C ASP A 835 -17.76 2.57 24.09
N SER A 836 -17.96 3.82 24.51
CA SER A 836 -19.21 4.57 24.33
C SER A 836 -18.91 6.05 24.04
N ALA A 837 -18.45 6.32 22.82
CA ALA A 837 -18.40 7.65 22.18
C ALA A 837 -17.72 8.79 23.00
N GLY A 838 -16.39 8.77 23.14
CA GLY A 838 -15.71 9.78 23.98
C GLY A 838 -14.21 10.04 23.77
N PHE A 839 -13.55 9.63 22.68
CA PHE A 839 -12.09 9.82 22.49
C PHE A 839 -11.67 11.25 22.11
N ALA A 840 -12.06 12.23 22.94
CA ALA A 840 -11.82 13.66 22.78
C ALA A 840 -11.21 14.31 24.05
N GLY A 841 -10.30 13.60 24.71
CA GLY A 841 -9.58 14.06 25.90
C GLY A 841 -8.50 13.05 26.31
N TYR A 842 -7.55 13.49 27.15
CA TYR A 842 -6.51 12.66 27.79
C TYR A 842 -5.70 11.72 26.87
N CYS A 843 -4.74 12.29 26.15
CA CYS A 843 -3.58 11.54 25.65
C CYS A 843 -2.30 12.37 25.79
N GLY A 844 -1.38 11.93 26.66
CA GLY A 844 -0.05 12.52 26.78
C GLY A 844 0.78 11.88 27.90
N VAL A 845 1.97 11.37 27.55
CA VAL A 845 3.04 10.71 28.36
C VAL A 845 2.78 9.29 28.91
N SER A 846 3.89 8.53 29.03
CA SER A 846 4.07 7.16 29.54
C SER A 846 5.56 6.97 29.94
N PRO A 847 5.93 6.21 30.98
CA PRO A 847 7.31 5.89 31.36
C PRO A 847 7.97 4.85 30.45
N ASN A 848 9.29 4.79 30.54
CA ASN A 848 10.08 3.59 30.26
C ASN A 848 10.53 2.88 31.56
N PRO A 849 10.81 1.57 31.54
CA PRO A 849 11.15 0.78 32.73
C PRO A 849 12.63 0.89 33.12
N PRO A 850 13.00 0.59 34.39
CA PRO A 850 14.36 0.82 34.89
C PRO A 850 15.41 -0.16 34.33
N ARG A 851 16.66 0.33 34.19
CA ARG A 851 17.90 -0.47 34.04
C ARG A 851 18.69 -0.48 35.36
N ALA A 852 19.68 -1.36 35.44
CA ALA A 852 20.34 -1.76 36.69
C ALA A 852 21.41 -0.77 37.20
N ARG A 853 21.81 -0.95 38.47
CA ARG A 853 22.95 -0.27 39.11
C ARG A 853 24.28 -0.87 38.68
N THR A 854 25.31 -0.04 38.61
CA THR A 854 26.72 -0.40 38.85
C THR A 854 27.31 0.56 39.89
N HIS A 855 28.40 0.16 40.55
CA HIS A 855 28.97 0.87 41.70
C HIS A 855 30.12 1.81 41.31
N ALA A 856 30.26 2.97 41.97
CA ALA A 856 31.53 3.42 42.56
C ALA A 856 31.40 4.67 43.47
N HIS A 857 32.33 4.74 44.42
CA HIS A 857 32.85 5.79 45.31
C HIS A 857 32.88 7.26 44.79
N ALA A 858 33.07 8.31 45.62
CA ALA A 858 32.91 8.53 47.07
C ALA A 858 33.17 10.02 47.44
N HIS A 859 32.80 10.44 48.66
CA HIS A 859 33.18 11.72 49.33
C HIS A 859 32.65 13.03 48.65
N THR A 860 32.43 14.18 49.32
CA THR A 860 32.55 14.59 50.75
C THR A 860 31.57 15.75 51.10
N ARG A 861 31.35 16.00 52.41
CA ARG A 861 31.19 17.30 53.15
C ARG A 861 30.93 18.62 52.33
N THR A 862 30.11 19.62 52.74
CA THR A 862 29.55 19.98 54.08
C THR A 862 28.47 21.12 54.08
N ARG A 863 27.55 21.09 55.07
CA ARG A 863 26.96 22.20 55.89
C ARG A 863 26.36 23.53 55.33
N THR A 864 25.15 23.86 55.86
CA THR A 864 24.61 25.20 56.29
C THR A 864 24.29 26.29 55.24
N ARG A 865 23.37 27.27 55.41
CA ARG A 865 22.33 27.65 56.44
C ARG A 865 21.24 28.49 55.69
N ASP A 866 19.93 28.38 55.96
CA ASP A 866 19.10 29.16 56.93
C ASP A 866 19.26 30.70 56.80
N ARG A 867 18.36 31.49 56.14
CA ARG A 867 17.12 32.19 56.62
C ARG A 867 16.61 33.17 55.52
N SER A 868 15.44 33.86 55.53
CA SER A 868 14.29 34.05 56.46
C SER A 868 13.03 34.59 55.71
N LYS A 869 11.89 34.72 56.41
CA LYS A 869 10.54 35.15 55.92
C LYS A 869 10.36 36.68 55.76
N GLN A 870 9.35 37.12 54.98
CA GLN A 870 8.43 38.23 55.33
C GLN A 870 7.13 38.29 54.46
N THR A 871 6.09 38.95 55.00
CA THR A 871 4.67 39.13 54.54
C THR A 871 4.03 40.28 55.37
N PRO A 872 2.75 40.74 55.21
CA PRO A 872 1.62 40.34 54.34
C PRO A 872 1.29 41.47 53.32
N PRO A 873 0.10 42.15 53.14
CA PRO A 873 -1.24 42.16 53.78
C PRO A 873 -2.42 41.75 52.83
N ASN A 874 -3.60 42.39 52.98
CA ASN A 874 -4.86 42.34 52.18
C ASN A 874 -5.56 43.75 52.33
N PRO A 875 -6.75 44.15 51.77
CA PRO A 875 -8.06 43.46 51.65
C PRO A 875 -8.71 43.60 50.21
N SER A 876 -9.99 43.34 49.88
CA SER A 876 -11.29 43.29 50.59
C SER A 876 -12.40 42.46 49.86
N ASN A 877 -13.59 42.34 50.49
CA ASN A 877 -14.82 41.62 50.05
C ASN A 877 -15.94 42.66 49.66
N PRO A 878 -17.25 42.39 49.34
CA PRO A 878 -18.13 41.28 49.82
C PRO A 878 -19.25 40.71 48.88
N ALA A 879 -20.07 39.80 49.44
CA ALA A 879 -21.53 39.57 49.25
C ALA A 879 -22.05 38.38 48.39
N THR A 880 -23.16 37.79 48.88
CA THR A 880 -24.03 36.73 48.31
C THR A 880 -25.49 37.23 48.23
N PRO A 881 -26.45 36.45 47.67
CA PRO A 881 -27.39 35.71 48.55
C PRO A 881 -27.85 34.32 47.98
N GLU A 882 -28.92 33.75 48.56
CA GLU A 882 -29.31 32.33 48.51
C GLU A 882 -30.64 32.03 47.77
N THR A 883 -30.94 30.74 47.51
CA THR A 883 -32.29 30.07 47.47
C THR A 883 -32.06 28.58 47.07
N THR A 884 -32.12 27.57 47.96
CA THR A 884 -33.29 26.85 48.55
C THR A 884 -34.20 26.11 47.55
N GLY A 885 -34.38 24.79 47.76
CA GLY A 885 -35.32 23.93 47.00
C GLY A 885 -35.08 22.42 47.19
N GLU A 886 -36.16 21.65 47.37
CA GLU A 886 -36.18 20.19 47.65
C GLU A 886 -37.35 19.51 46.88
N CYS A 887 -37.50 18.18 46.75
CA CYS A 887 -36.79 17.01 47.30
C CYS A 887 -36.70 15.93 46.16
N SER A 888 -36.75 14.59 46.24
CA SER A 888 -36.89 13.52 47.26
C SER A 888 -36.55 12.13 46.67
N HIS A 889 -36.54 11.10 47.52
CA HIS A 889 -36.83 9.66 47.30
C HIS A 889 -37.68 9.26 46.06
N GLU A 890 -37.64 8.04 45.48
CA GLU A 890 -36.83 6.80 45.66
C GLU A 890 -36.97 5.86 44.42
N PRO A 891 -36.28 4.70 44.30
CA PRO A 891 -36.21 3.90 43.06
C PRO A 891 -37.29 2.81 42.92
N HIS A 892 -37.51 2.34 41.67
CA HIS A 892 -38.17 1.05 41.39
C HIS A 892 -37.35 0.15 40.46
N GLU A 893 -36.89 -0.96 41.05
CA GLU A 893 -37.13 -2.36 40.64
C GLU A 893 -36.91 -2.89 39.21
N ARG A 894 -36.67 -4.20 39.18
CA ARG A 894 -36.45 -5.02 37.97
C ARG A 894 -37.79 -5.39 37.33
N LEU A 895 -37.89 -5.32 36.01
CA LEU A 895 -38.90 -6.05 35.24
C LEU A 895 -38.24 -6.86 34.11
N THR A 896 -38.34 -8.18 34.23
CA THR A 896 -38.20 -9.13 33.13
C THR A 896 -39.42 -9.07 32.22
N HIS A 897 -39.25 -9.18 30.89
CA HIS A 897 -40.21 -9.87 30.01
C HIS A 897 -39.66 -10.09 28.59
N ASP A 898 -40.03 -11.21 27.98
CA ASP A 898 -39.86 -11.47 26.56
C ASP A 898 -40.65 -10.50 25.68
N LYS A 899 -40.03 -10.01 24.59
CA LYS A 899 -40.74 -9.67 23.34
C LYS A 899 -39.92 -10.04 22.11
N TYR A 900 -40.29 -11.15 21.46
CA TYR A 900 -39.90 -11.44 20.08
C TYR A 900 -40.42 -10.35 19.15
N ILE A 901 -39.53 -9.70 18.39
CA ILE A 901 -39.93 -8.81 17.30
C ILE A 901 -40.25 -9.67 16.07
N ARG A 902 -41.50 -9.66 15.63
CA ARG A 902 -41.91 -10.17 14.31
C ARG A 902 -41.78 -9.06 13.29
N THR A 903 -41.08 -9.30 12.19
CA THR A 903 -41.02 -8.43 11.02
C THR A 903 -41.80 -9.06 9.86
N GLU A 904 -42.90 -8.43 9.46
CA GLU A 904 -43.74 -8.90 8.36
C GLU A 904 -43.21 -8.44 7.00
N CYS A 905 -43.33 -9.29 5.97
CA CYS A 905 -42.95 -8.94 4.61
C CYS A 905 -44.06 -8.12 3.93
N ARG A 906 -43.80 -6.83 3.71
CA ARG A 906 -44.71 -5.85 3.06
C ARG A 906 -45.04 -6.12 1.57
N VAL A 907 -44.82 -7.34 1.06
CA VAL A 907 -45.03 -7.71 -0.34
C VAL A 907 -45.95 -8.93 -0.52
N CYS A 908 -46.08 -9.81 0.49
CA CYS A 908 -46.88 -11.04 0.36
C CYS A 908 -47.78 -11.43 1.56
N GLY A 909 -47.59 -10.85 2.75
CA GLY A 909 -48.57 -10.92 3.85
C GLY A 909 -48.81 -12.27 4.55
N GLU A 910 -48.13 -13.36 4.18
CA GLU A 910 -48.29 -14.67 4.84
C GLU A 910 -47.28 -14.92 5.98
N VAL A 911 -47.73 -15.69 6.99
CA VAL A 911 -46.96 -16.00 8.21
C VAL A 911 -46.60 -17.49 8.23
N LEU A 912 -45.37 -17.81 7.83
CA LEU A 912 -44.86 -19.18 7.85
C LEU A 912 -44.51 -19.66 9.27
N ARG A 913 -44.94 -20.86 9.61
CA ARG A 913 -44.56 -21.59 10.84
C ARG A 913 -43.43 -22.59 10.52
N PRO A 914 -42.46 -22.81 11.42
CA PRO A 914 -41.50 -23.90 11.28
C PRO A 914 -42.03 -25.19 11.94
N ASP A 915 -42.05 -26.32 11.22
CA ASP A 915 -41.75 -27.63 11.84
C ASP A 915 -41.43 -28.76 10.83
N ARG A 916 -40.61 -29.73 11.30
CA ARG A 916 -40.45 -31.16 10.88
C ARG A 916 -40.09 -31.59 9.43
N LYS A 917 -38.83 -32.07 9.34
CA LYS A 917 -38.39 -33.43 8.90
C LYS A 917 -39.18 -34.22 7.83
N ALA A 918 -38.49 -34.47 6.71
CA ALA A 918 -38.30 -35.78 6.05
C ALA A 918 -36.89 -35.70 5.37
N GLU A 919 -35.99 -36.68 5.31
CA GLU A 919 -36.02 -38.15 5.22
C GLU A 919 -36.56 -38.73 3.89
N ALA A 920 -35.85 -39.74 3.40
CA ALA A 920 -35.70 -40.13 2.00
C ALA A 920 -36.95 -40.66 1.27
N VAL A 921 -36.96 -40.52 -0.06
CA VAL A 921 -36.94 -41.61 -1.07
C VAL A 921 -36.65 -40.95 -2.44
N GLY A 922 -36.04 -41.67 -3.39
CA GLY A 922 -35.50 -41.10 -4.63
C GLY A 922 -36.28 -41.39 -5.92
N ALA A 923 -35.90 -40.67 -6.98
CA ALA A 923 -36.07 -40.97 -8.40
C ALA A 923 -34.88 -40.35 -9.16
#